data_AF-A0A7X2ZUU0-F1
#
_entry.id   AF-A0A7X2ZUU0-F1
#
_cell.length_a   1.000
_cell.length_b   1.000
_cell.length_c   1.000
_cell.angle_alpha   90.00
_cell.angle_beta   90.00
_cell.angle_gamma   90.00
#
_symmetry.space_group_name_H-M   'P 1'
#
loop_
_entity.id
_entity.type
_entity.pdbx_description
1 polymer ?
#
loop_
_entity_poly.entity_id
_entity_poly.type
_entity_poly.pdbx_seq_one_letter_code
_entity_poly.pdbx_strand_id
1 'polypeptide(L)'
;MKRNLAYSLLVMLISVASCSFTNKSFETDDKDKLLLDLITYVLEKGHYEPKNIDDDFSVSVFEDFIDVLDPTKRYFLEEDVKEFEQYKFQLDDQIKSTDISFFNLVYDRLVQRMDEAKVLYKEVLEKPFDYNKKESINIDYEKMSFAASRKELKERWRQQLKYATLGTYDSKMKGVERGDALDGKDGSEKSKPMTPKEAEKSARVSTQKTLDEFFDFVNDLERKDWFVQYINTIVDEFDPHTYYFAPDEKDKFDTSMSGKFEGIGARLQKKPEGAKIVDIISGGPVWRDARLEVGDQILKVGQEGEEAINIVGMRLDDAIKLIKGPKGTIVELTVRKIDGSLDTVELTRDVVELEESFAKSANIIKSDEKFGIIDLPKFYVDFDDYTERNAATDVAKEVERLKEEGAEGLIIDLRDNGGGSLKTVVEMAGLFIKDGPIVQVRSSGKGKDVYDDKDERIQWDGPLVILVNELSASASEILAAAMQDYKRAIVIGSKQTFGKGTVQNVIPLDNIVRSNEHGDLGAIKLTTQKFYRINGGSTQLEGVKSDVVVPDKYSYIDLGERDQANPLKWDKISPADYKPWDGYIDYEQTIANSTKRMAGNSQIKLIEENAKWLKAESDQMEISLNYDAYRADEKEHKKKMDYFKAIGEYDSKLSFESLKYEEQLFTKDSVLREKRDRWHKTLAKDVYVEEAVNVLEDLKNNKIAHSKLAAVKG
;
A
#
# COMPACT_ATOMS: atom_id res chain seq x y z
N MET A 1 43.34 -50.10 37.53
CA MET A 1 42.99 -48.69 37.83
C MET A 1 43.39 -47.68 36.75
N LYS A 2 44.39 -47.91 35.89
CA LYS A 2 44.78 -46.92 34.85
C LYS A 2 43.92 -46.89 33.58
N ARG A 3 43.16 -47.97 33.27
CA ARG A 3 42.31 -48.02 32.06
C ARG A 3 40.94 -47.34 32.23
N ASN A 4 40.40 -47.28 33.44
CA ASN A 4 39.10 -46.64 33.70
C ASN A 4 39.20 -45.11 33.88
N LEU A 5 40.38 -44.60 34.25
CA LEU A 5 40.62 -43.14 34.32
C LEU A 5 40.66 -42.49 32.93
N ALA A 6 41.17 -43.22 31.92
CA ALA A 6 41.24 -42.74 30.54
C ALA A 6 39.85 -42.62 29.89
N TYR A 7 38.93 -43.55 30.18
CA TYR A 7 37.54 -43.46 29.69
C TYR A 7 36.74 -42.38 30.42
N SER A 8 36.96 -42.13 31.72
CA SER A 8 36.33 -40.99 32.40
C SER A 8 36.85 -39.64 31.92
N LEU A 9 38.14 -39.51 31.58
CA LEU A 9 38.69 -38.28 31.00
C LEU A 9 38.21 -38.04 29.55
N LEU A 10 38.03 -39.09 28.76
CA LEU A 10 37.51 -38.98 27.39
C LEU A 10 36.01 -38.61 27.36
N VAL A 11 35.20 -39.16 28.28
CA VAL A 11 33.77 -38.81 28.40
C VAL A 11 33.59 -37.41 29.00
N MET A 12 34.51 -36.96 29.87
CA MET A 12 34.50 -35.58 30.39
C MET A 12 34.97 -34.54 29.35
N LEU A 13 35.89 -34.91 28.45
CA LEU A 13 36.30 -34.06 27.32
C LEU A 13 35.22 -33.96 26.22
N ILE A 14 34.44 -35.03 25.99
CA ILE A 14 33.31 -35.00 25.04
C ILE A 14 32.10 -34.24 25.63
N SER A 15 31.89 -34.29 26.95
CA SER A 15 30.81 -33.51 27.60
C SER A 15 31.14 -32.02 27.78
N VAL A 16 32.42 -31.62 27.84
CA VAL A 16 32.82 -30.20 27.80
C VAL A 16 32.86 -29.64 26.37
N ALA A 17 33.05 -30.49 25.35
CA ALA A 17 32.91 -30.10 23.94
C ALA A 17 31.44 -30.03 23.45
N SER A 18 30.49 -30.62 24.17
CA SER A 18 29.04 -30.52 23.88
C SER A 18 28.30 -29.45 24.70
N CYS A 19 29.01 -28.63 25.48
CA CYS A 19 28.43 -27.53 26.27
C CYS A 19 29.18 -26.21 26.12
N SER A 20 29.89 -26.00 25.01
CA SER A 20 30.50 -24.71 24.69
C SER A 20 30.29 -24.41 23.21
N PHE A 21 29.79 -23.20 22.93
CA PHE A 21 29.32 -22.66 21.65
C PHE A 21 27.86 -22.96 21.29
N THR A 22 26.94 -22.43 22.09
CA THR A 22 25.77 -21.76 21.51
C THR A 22 26.24 -20.45 20.89
N ASN A 23 26.74 -20.49 19.65
CA ASN A 23 26.85 -19.28 18.81
C ASN A 23 25.44 -18.90 18.33
N LYS A 24 24.63 -18.34 19.21
CA LYS A 24 23.37 -17.68 18.89
C LYS A 24 23.32 -16.34 19.63
N SER A 25 24.15 -15.39 19.18
CA SER A 25 23.94 -13.95 19.37
C SER A 25 24.97 -13.12 18.59
N PHE A 26 26.21 -13.61 18.45
CA PHE A 26 27.30 -12.80 17.89
C PHE A 26 27.18 -12.50 16.38
N GLU A 27 26.84 -13.50 15.54
CA GLU A 27 26.74 -13.26 14.08
C GLU A 27 25.57 -12.34 13.67
N THR A 28 24.47 -12.36 14.43
CA THR A 28 23.30 -11.52 14.15
C THR A 28 23.52 -10.09 14.57
N ASP A 29 24.15 -9.88 15.74
CA ASP A 29 24.38 -8.54 16.26
C ASP A 29 25.43 -7.78 15.45
N ASP A 30 26.44 -8.47 14.91
CA ASP A 30 27.44 -7.84 14.03
C ASP A 30 26.80 -7.34 12.71
N LYS A 31 25.86 -8.12 12.13
CA LYS A 31 25.10 -7.68 10.95
C LYS A 31 24.20 -6.47 11.28
N ASP A 32 23.50 -6.50 12.39
CA ASP A 32 22.60 -5.43 12.83
C ASP A 32 23.36 -4.12 13.08
N LYS A 33 24.54 -4.20 13.71
CA LYS A 33 25.42 -3.05 13.93
C LYS A 33 25.97 -2.47 12.63
N LEU A 34 26.40 -3.33 11.71
CA LEU A 34 26.82 -2.91 10.38
C LEU A 34 25.68 -2.19 9.65
N LEU A 35 24.46 -2.74 9.72
CA LEU A 35 23.29 -2.13 9.10
C LEU A 35 23.02 -0.74 9.67
N LEU A 36 23.04 -0.61 11.00
CA LEU A 36 22.87 0.66 11.70
C LEU A 36 23.93 1.69 11.31
N ASP A 37 25.21 1.29 11.22
CA ASP A 37 26.31 2.16 10.79
C ASP A 37 26.11 2.69 9.37
N LEU A 38 25.80 1.78 8.43
CA LEU A 38 25.62 2.13 7.02
C LEU A 38 24.43 3.06 6.82
N ILE A 39 23.30 2.75 7.44
CA ILE A 39 22.10 3.57 7.35
C ILE A 39 22.36 4.95 7.94
N THR A 40 22.97 5.03 9.12
CA THR A 40 23.35 6.31 9.75
C THR A 40 24.25 7.12 8.83
N TYR A 41 25.28 6.51 8.24
CA TYR A 41 26.17 7.17 7.29
C TYR A 41 25.41 7.72 6.06
N VAL A 42 24.50 6.93 5.49
CA VAL A 42 23.71 7.35 4.32
C VAL A 42 22.77 8.50 4.68
N LEU A 43 22.13 8.46 5.84
CA LEU A 43 21.25 9.52 6.31
C LEU A 43 22.01 10.84 6.49
N GLU A 44 23.15 10.82 7.19
CA GLU A 44 23.93 12.04 7.44
C GLU A 44 24.53 12.66 6.17
N LYS A 45 24.94 11.84 5.21
CA LYS A 45 25.71 12.30 4.04
C LYS A 45 24.87 12.44 2.78
N GLY A 46 23.76 11.71 2.69
CA GLY A 46 22.94 11.61 1.49
C GLY A 46 21.57 12.26 1.60
N HIS A 47 21.01 12.42 2.80
CA HIS A 47 19.66 12.95 2.97
C HIS A 47 19.55 14.41 2.52
N TYR A 48 18.39 14.80 1.99
CA TYR A 48 18.16 16.16 1.51
C TYR A 48 18.30 17.20 2.64
N GLU A 49 17.72 16.90 3.79
CA GLU A 49 17.74 17.71 5.00
C GLU A 49 18.21 16.82 6.15
N PRO A 50 19.53 16.57 6.30
CA PRO A 50 20.03 15.68 7.34
C PRO A 50 19.70 16.28 8.72
N LYS A 51 19.16 15.46 9.62
CA LYS A 51 18.89 15.83 11.02
C LYS A 51 20.15 15.69 11.87
N ASN A 52 20.22 16.48 12.94
CA ASN A 52 21.17 16.21 14.01
C ASN A 52 20.65 15.04 14.82
N ILE A 53 21.46 14.00 14.98
CA ILE A 53 21.16 12.87 15.86
C ILE A 53 21.60 13.32 17.26
N ASP A 54 20.70 13.92 18.03
CA ASP A 54 20.92 14.49 19.37
C ASP A 54 19.84 14.04 20.37
N ASP A 55 19.85 14.57 21.60
CA ASP A 55 18.90 14.23 22.66
C ASP A 55 17.43 14.39 22.21
N ASP A 56 17.09 15.40 21.41
CA ASP A 56 15.72 15.62 20.94
C ASP A 56 15.33 14.54 19.92
N PHE A 57 16.24 14.18 19.00
CA PHE A 57 16.07 13.05 18.09
C PHE A 57 15.91 11.73 18.84
N SER A 58 16.70 11.51 19.89
CA SER A 58 16.62 10.33 20.76
C SER A 58 15.24 10.20 21.42
N VAL A 59 14.66 11.32 21.87
CA VAL A 59 13.31 11.33 22.46
C VAL A 59 12.26 10.89 21.45
N SER A 60 12.29 11.41 20.22
CA SER A 60 11.32 11.03 19.18
C SER A 60 11.42 9.54 18.83
N VAL A 61 12.64 9.05 18.55
CA VAL A 61 12.84 7.62 18.22
C VAL A 61 12.37 6.72 19.38
N PHE A 62 12.61 7.14 20.63
CA PHE A 62 12.15 6.40 21.79
C PHE A 62 10.62 6.30 21.84
N GLU A 63 9.92 7.42 21.70
CA GLU A 63 8.45 7.47 21.79
C GLU A 63 7.81 6.70 20.63
N ASP A 64 8.27 6.95 19.40
CA ASP A 64 7.74 6.32 18.20
C ASP A 64 8.00 4.81 18.17
N PHE A 65 9.16 4.34 18.62
CA PHE A 65 9.45 2.91 18.64
C PHE A 65 8.53 2.15 19.59
N ILE A 66 8.25 2.73 20.76
CA ILE A 66 7.31 2.14 21.73
C ILE A 66 5.88 2.11 21.16
N ASP A 67 5.46 3.18 20.49
CA ASP A 67 4.13 3.26 19.86
C ASP A 67 3.99 2.32 18.65
N VAL A 68 5.04 2.12 17.84
CA VAL A 68 5.07 1.12 16.75
C VAL A 68 4.90 -0.30 17.29
N LEU A 69 5.51 -0.61 18.44
CA LEU A 69 5.45 -1.95 19.03
C LEU A 69 4.15 -2.24 19.78
N ASP A 70 3.54 -1.23 20.43
CA ASP A 70 2.30 -1.39 21.19
C ASP A 70 1.29 -0.25 20.99
N PRO A 71 0.77 -0.04 19.76
CA PRO A 71 -0.08 1.10 19.42
C PRO A 71 -1.45 1.08 20.13
N THR A 72 -1.86 -0.09 20.63
CA THR A 72 -3.12 -0.26 21.40
C THR A 72 -2.89 -0.42 22.90
N LYS A 73 -1.63 -0.23 23.35
CA LYS A 73 -1.17 -0.26 24.74
C LYS A 73 -1.66 -1.50 25.50
N ARG A 74 -1.56 -2.66 24.86
CA ARG A 74 -2.07 -3.95 25.33
C ARG A 74 -0.97 -4.95 25.71
N TYR A 75 0.30 -4.57 25.59
CA TYR A 75 1.44 -5.42 25.93
C TYR A 75 2.24 -4.83 27.09
N PHE A 76 2.76 -3.62 26.94
CA PHE A 76 3.63 -3.02 27.94
C PHE A 76 2.86 -2.51 29.17
N LEU A 77 3.50 -2.62 30.32
CA LEU A 77 3.10 -1.96 31.56
C LEU A 77 3.87 -0.66 31.74
N GLU A 78 3.35 0.23 32.58
CA GLU A 78 4.03 1.48 32.97
C GLU A 78 5.45 1.22 33.54
N GLU A 79 5.63 0.11 34.27
CA GLU A 79 6.96 -0.30 34.78
C GLU A 79 7.96 -0.65 33.67
N ASP A 80 7.48 -1.19 32.54
CA ASP A 80 8.34 -1.54 31.40
C ASP A 80 8.83 -0.26 30.71
N VAL A 81 7.90 0.65 30.43
CA VAL A 81 8.23 1.94 29.78
C VAL A 81 9.18 2.74 30.65
N LYS A 82 8.96 2.76 31.98
CA LYS A 82 9.87 3.41 32.92
C LYS A 82 11.26 2.78 32.97
N GLU A 83 11.36 1.47 32.78
CA GLU A 83 12.66 0.79 32.63
C GLU A 83 13.35 1.24 31.34
N PHE A 84 12.61 1.39 30.25
CA PHE A 84 13.14 1.85 28.97
C PHE A 84 13.60 3.32 29.02
N GLU A 85 12.90 4.18 29.77
CA GLU A 85 13.16 5.63 29.89
C GLU A 85 14.61 5.98 30.26
N GLN A 86 15.38 5.05 30.84
CA GLN A 86 16.82 5.26 31.10
C GLN A 86 17.63 5.55 29.82
N TYR A 87 17.14 5.09 28.66
CA TYR A 87 17.75 5.29 27.34
C TYR A 87 17.14 6.45 26.56
N LYS A 88 16.12 7.14 27.09
CA LYS A 88 15.33 8.15 26.38
C LYS A 88 16.19 9.27 25.74
N PHE A 89 17.32 9.61 26.37
CA PHE A 89 18.28 10.61 25.90
C PHE A 89 19.63 10.00 25.52
N GLN A 90 19.67 8.71 25.17
CA GLN A 90 20.91 7.99 24.85
C GLN A 90 20.84 7.27 23.51
N LEU A 91 19.69 7.26 22.82
CA LEU A 91 19.57 6.56 21.54
C LEU A 91 20.43 7.20 20.47
N ASP A 92 20.63 8.53 20.52
CA ASP A 92 21.51 9.24 19.61
C ASP A 92 22.98 8.79 19.79
N ASP A 93 23.44 8.66 21.04
CA ASP A 93 24.76 8.13 21.38
C ASP A 93 24.90 6.66 20.98
N GLN A 94 23.86 5.84 21.20
CA GLN A 94 23.84 4.44 20.78
C GLN A 94 23.90 4.31 19.25
N ILE A 95 23.13 5.10 18.51
CA ILE A 95 23.15 5.11 17.04
C ILE A 95 24.55 5.45 16.53
N LYS A 96 25.17 6.51 17.05
CA LYS A 96 26.54 6.93 16.66
C LYS A 96 27.61 5.90 17.01
N SER A 97 27.42 5.14 18.08
CA SER A 97 28.36 4.12 18.55
C SER A 97 28.01 2.71 18.08
N THR A 98 26.96 2.55 17.27
CA THR A 98 26.42 1.27 16.80
C THR A 98 26.04 0.32 17.96
N ASP A 99 25.57 0.88 19.07
CA ASP A 99 25.02 0.11 20.19
C ASP A 99 23.52 -0.16 19.94
N ILE A 100 23.11 -1.40 20.20
CA ILE A 100 21.73 -1.88 20.02
C ILE A 100 21.13 -2.36 21.34
N SER A 101 21.72 -1.94 22.47
CA SER A 101 21.30 -2.33 23.82
C SER A 101 19.85 -1.96 24.11
N PHE A 102 19.40 -0.77 23.69
CA PHE A 102 17.99 -0.38 23.83
C PHE A 102 17.06 -1.32 23.06
N PHE A 103 17.35 -1.58 21.78
CA PHE A 103 16.56 -2.49 20.95
C PHE A 103 16.44 -3.86 21.62
N ASN A 104 17.56 -4.45 22.07
CA ASN A 104 17.57 -5.76 22.70
C ASN A 104 16.71 -5.78 23.98
N LEU A 105 16.83 -4.76 24.83
CA LEU A 105 16.02 -4.65 26.05
C LEU A 105 14.51 -4.62 25.73
N VAL A 106 14.11 -3.78 24.79
CA VAL A 106 12.70 -3.61 24.42
C VAL A 106 12.17 -4.87 23.73
N TYR A 107 12.94 -5.47 22.82
CA TYR A 107 12.59 -6.71 22.14
C TYR A 107 12.37 -7.87 23.13
N ASP A 108 13.29 -8.09 24.06
CA ASP A 108 13.17 -9.15 25.05
C ASP A 108 11.93 -8.96 25.92
N ARG A 109 11.64 -7.71 26.32
CA ARG A 109 10.43 -7.38 27.07
C ARG A 109 9.16 -7.56 26.23
N LEU A 110 9.18 -7.18 24.96
CA LEU A 110 8.05 -7.35 24.05
C LEU A 110 7.69 -8.83 23.89
N VAL A 111 8.68 -9.69 23.60
CA VAL A 111 8.48 -11.14 23.46
C VAL A 111 7.89 -11.71 24.74
N GLN A 112 8.43 -11.33 25.90
CA GLN A 112 7.88 -11.71 27.20
C GLN A 112 6.40 -11.29 27.33
N ARG A 113 6.06 -10.02 27.04
CA ARG A 113 4.69 -9.50 27.16
C ARG A 113 3.74 -10.14 26.15
N MET A 114 4.19 -10.48 24.96
CA MET A 114 3.40 -11.21 23.95
C MET A 114 3.07 -12.63 24.41
N ASP A 115 4.02 -13.36 25.02
CA ASP A 115 3.76 -14.68 25.58
C ASP A 115 2.79 -14.63 26.76
N GLU A 116 2.90 -13.60 27.61
CA GLU A 116 1.93 -13.36 28.68
C GLU A 116 0.55 -13.00 28.12
N ALA A 117 0.48 -12.20 27.04
CA ALA A 117 -0.77 -11.85 26.37
C ALA A 117 -1.49 -13.08 25.83
N LYS A 118 -0.75 -14.09 25.32
CA LYS A 118 -1.32 -15.36 24.84
C LYS A 118 -2.11 -16.12 25.90
N VAL A 119 -1.69 -16.03 27.15
CA VAL A 119 -2.42 -16.59 28.30
C VAL A 119 -3.57 -15.67 28.66
N LEU A 120 -3.32 -14.36 28.69
CA LEU A 120 -4.26 -13.35 29.16
C LEU A 120 -5.55 -13.29 28.32
N TYR A 121 -5.46 -13.24 26.99
CA TYR A 121 -6.67 -13.15 26.17
C TYR A 121 -7.52 -14.42 26.29
N LYS A 122 -6.91 -15.60 26.46
CA LYS A 122 -7.62 -16.87 26.69
C LYS A 122 -8.36 -16.84 28.01
N GLU A 123 -7.71 -16.43 29.10
CA GLU A 123 -8.36 -16.28 30.40
C GLU A 123 -9.52 -15.28 30.39
N VAL A 124 -9.41 -14.19 29.63
CA VAL A 124 -10.48 -13.20 29.47
C VAL A 124 -11.63 -13.80 28.67
N LEU A 125 -11.33 -14.42 27.53
CA LEU A 125 -12.32 -15.03 26.64
C LEU A 125 -12.91 -16.32 27.20
N GLU A 126 -12.39 -16.93 28.25
CA GLU A 126 -13.06 -18.04 28.95
C GLU A 126 -14.31 -17.58 29.70
N LYS A 127 -14.32 -16.32 30.15
CA LYS A 127 -15.41 -15.74 30.94
C LYS A 127 -16.45 -15.07 30.03
N PRO A 128 -17.75 -15.21 30.34
CA PRO A 128 -18.78 -14.55 29.55
C PRO A 128 -18.74 -13.03 29.74
N PHE A 129 -18.99 -12.30 28.66
CA PHE A 129 -19.19 -10.85 28.72
C PHE A 129 -20.63 -10.49 29.10
N ASP A 130 -20.80 -9.51 29.98
CA ASP A 130 -22.11 -8.92 30.28
C ASP A 130 -22.38 -7.75 29.33
N TYR A 131 -23.14 -8.01 28.28
CA TYR A 131 -23.54 -7.01 27.29
C TYR A 131 -24.66 -6.07 27.74
N ASN A 132 -25.26 -6.30 28.92
CA ASN A 132 -26.23 -5.36 29.50
C ASN A 132 -25.56 -4.26 30.32
N LYS A 133 -24.30 -4.46 30.72
CA LYS A 133 -23.52 -3.47 31.45
C LYS A 133 -23.36 -2.20 30.62
N LYS A 134 -23.74 -1.05 31.21
CA LYS A 134 -23.51 0.28 30.64
C LYS A 134 -22.07 0.69 30.88
N GLU A 135 -21.24 0.48 29.88
CA GLU A 135 -19.83 0.84 29.88
C GLU A 135 -19.40 1.20 28.45
N SER A 136 -18.37 2.03 28.33
CA SER A 136 -17.76 2.43 27.06
C SER A 136 -16.28 2.02 27.02
N ILE A 137 -15.69 2.10 25.83
CA ILE A 137 -14.26 2.03 25.58
C ILE A 137 -13.84 3.31 24.85
N ASN A 138 -12.71 3.89 25.26
CA ASN A 138 -12.04 4.91 24.47
C ASN A 138 -11.04 4.20 23.54
N ILE A 139 -11.15 4.44 22.23
CA ILE A 139 -10.28 3.87 21.19
C ILE A 139 -9.19 4.84 20.70
N ASP A 140 -9.10 6.02 21.31
CA ASP A 140 -7.97 6.95 21.15
C ASP A 140 -6.76 6.45 21.95
N TYR A 141 -6.17 5.35 21.49
CA TYR A 141 -5.08 4.65 22.20
C TYR A 141 -3.82 5.50 22.31
N GLU A 142 -3.54 6.36 21.34
CA GLU A 142 -2.40 7.29 21.35
C GLU A 142 -2.41 8.17 22.61
N LYS A 143 -3.58 8.67 23.02
CA LYS A 143 -3.71 9.50 24.23
C LYS A 143 -3.80 8.73 25.54
N MET A 144 -3.87 7.39 25.52
CA MET A 144 -4.00 6.58 26.73
C MET A 144 -2.65 6.37 27.44
N SER A 145 -2.65 6.24 28.77
CA SER A 145 -1.47 5.80 29.51
C SER A 145 -1.29 4.27 29.41
N PHE A 146 -0.07 3.79 29.55
CA PHE A 146 0.19 2.35 29.77
C PHE A 146 -0.46 1.88 31.08
N ALA A 147 -0.80 0.60 31.16
CA ALA A 147 -1.45 0.05 32.34
C ALA A 147 -0.46 0.00 33.52
N ALA A 148 -0.87 0.47 34.69
CA ALA A 148 0.01 0.50 35.88
C ALA A 148 0.23 -0.88 36.52
N SER A 149 -0.59 -1.87 36.14
CA SER A 149 -0.49 -3.24 36.67
C SER A 149 -1.08 -4.29 35.74
N ARG A 150 -0.71 -5.56 35.94
CA ARG A 150 -1.34 -6.71 35.25
C ARG A 150 -2.87 -6.75 35.41
N LYS A 151 -3.41 -6.28 36.54
CA LYS A 151 -4.86 -6.25 36.77
C LYS A 151 -5.54 -5.23 35.85
N GLU A 152 -4.94 -4.06 35.71
CA GLU A 152 -5.44 -3.02 34.80
C GLU A 152 -5.28 -3.44 33.34
N LEU A 153 -4.14 -4.05 32.99
CA LEU A 153 -3.92 -4.60 31.65
C LEU A 153 -4.96 -5.66 31.30
N LYS A 154 -5.31 -6.55 32.25
CA LYS A 154 -6.39 -7.54 32.08
C LYS A 154 -7.75 -6.89 31.84
N GLU A 155 -8.05 -5.80 32.53
CA GLU A 155 -9.30 -5.05 32.34
C GLU A 155 -9.34 -4.35 30.97
N ARG A 156 -8.20 -3.81 30.52
CA ARG A 156 -8.05 -3.27 29.17
C ARG A 156 -8.29 -4.33 28.09
N TRP A 157 -7.65 -5.49 28.21
CA TRP A 157 -7.92 -6.64 27.35
C TRP A 157 -9.41 -7.03 27.39
N ARG A 158 -10.05 -7.04 28.56
CA ARG A 158 -11.49 -7.32 28.66
C ARG A 158 -12.34 -6.33 27.87
N GLN A 159 -12.08 -5.04 27.96
CA GLN A 159 -12.83 -4.02 27.20
C GLN A 159 -12.58 -4.14 25.69
N GLN A 160 -11.31 -4.24 25.27
CA GLN A 160 -10.93 -4.39 23.86
C GLN A 160 -11.52 -5.67 23.24
N LEU A 161 -11.48 -6.80 23.97
CA LEU A 161 -12.02 -8.06 23.49
C LEU A 161 -13.55 -8.06 23.48
N LYS A 162 -14.19 -7.44 24.47
CA LYS A 162 -15.65 -7.25 24.46
C LYS A 162 -16.07 -6.43 23.24
N TYR A 163 -15.34 -5.34 22.96
CA TYR A 163 -15.54 -4.53 21.75
C TYR A 163 -15.39 -5.38 20.48
N ALA A 164 -14.28 -6.12 20.35
CA ALA A 164 -14.02 -6.99 19.20
C ALA A 164 -15.08 -8.09 19.00
N THR A 165 -15.72 -8.57 20.08
CA THR A 165 -16.79 -9.58 19.99
C THR A 165 -18.17 -9.02 19.64
N LEU A 166 -18.44 -7.71 19.79
CA LEU A 166 -19.79 -7.13 19.65
C LEU A 166 -20.42 -7.41 18.29
N GLY A 167 -19.72 -7.15 17.19
CA GLY A 167 -20.27 -7.36 15.84
C GLY A 167 -20.60 -8.82 15.55
N THR A 168 -19.74 -9.75 15.99
CA THR A 168 -20.02 -11.19 15.88
C THR A 168 -21.20 -11.58 16.77
N TYR A 169 -21.28 -11.03 17.98
CA TYR A 169 -22.39 -11.27 18.89
C TYR A 169 -23.73 -10.79 18.31
N ASP A 170 -23.80 -9.58 17.74
CA ASP A 170 -24.98 -9.07 17.04
C ASP A 170 -25.41 -9.99 15.90
N SER A 171 -24.48 -10.41 15.04
CA SER A 171 -24.76 -11.34 13.94
C SER A 171 -25.38 -12.64 14.45
N LYS A 172 -24.85 -13.21 15.54
CA LYS A 172 -25.40 -14.42 16.17
C LYS A 172 -26.77 -14.16 16.81
N MET A 173 -26.95 -13.03 17.50
CA MET A 173 -28.23 -12.64 18.11
C MET A 173 -29.33 -12.42 17.06
N LYS A 174 -29.02 -11.86 15.90
CA LYS A 174 -29.96 -11.79 14.75
C LYS A 174 -30.38 -13.18 14.26
N GLY A 175 -29.52 -14.20 14.38
CA GLY A 175 -29.88 -15.59 14.14
C GLY A 175 -30.82 -16.16 15.20
N VAL A 176 -30.54 -15.89 16.48
CA VAL A 176 -31.42 -16.24 17.62
C VAL A 176 -32.82 -15.64 17.44
N GLU A 177 -32.92 -14.36 17.08
CA GLU A 177 -34.18 -13.65 16.83
C GLU A 177 -35.00 -14.26 15.67
N ARG A 178 -34.32 -14.78 14.64
CA ARG A 178 -34.95 -15.43 13.47
C ARG A 178 -35.34 -16.89 13.73
N GLY A 179 -34.90 -17.47 14.85
CA GLY A 179 -35.08 -18.90 15.13
C GLY A 179 -34.16 -19.80 14.31
N ASP A 180 -33.05 -19.26 13.80
CA ASP A 180 -32.04 -20.03 13.07
C ASP A 180 -31.52 -21.15 13.98
N ALA A 181 -31.46 -22.36 13.43
CA ALA A 181 -31.03 -23.54 14.16
C ALA A 181 -29.54 -23.80 13.90
N LEU A 182 -28.84 -24.38 14.88
CA LEU A 182 -27.42 -24.74 14.71
C LEU A 182 -27.27 -25.79 13.60
N ASP A 183 -26.30 -25.63 12.70
CA ASP A 183 -25.93 -26.71 11.79
C ASP A 183 -25.46 -27.92 12.62
N GLY A 184 -26.26 -28.98 12.62
CA GLY A 184 -25.89 -30.24 13.23
C GLY A 184 -24.73 -30.86 12.46
N LYS A 185 -23.69 -31.29 13.16
CA LYS A 185 -22.53 -31.98 12.56
C LYS A 185 -22.85 -33.33 11.91
N ASP A 186 -24.09 -33.80 12.02
CA ASP A 186 -24.63 -34.93 11.27
C ASP A 186 -26.09 -34.61 10.96
N GLY A 187 -26.48 -34.68 9.68
CA GLY A 187 -27.79 -34.25 9.16
C GLY A 187 -29.00 -35.09 9.60
N SER A 188 -29.09 -35.51 10.86
CA SER A 188 -30.11 -36.43 11.36
C SER A 188 -30.86 -36.01 12.63
N GLU A 189 -30.63 -34.82 13.21
CA GLU A 189 -31.46 -34.30 14.31
C GLU A 189 -31.98 -32.88 14.04
N LYS A 190 -33.26 -32.65 14.36
CA LYS A 190 -33.90 -31.32 14.32
C LYS A 190 -33.12 -30.38 15.23
N SER A 191 -32.38 -29.46 14.62
CA SER A 191 -31.50 -28.53 15.33
C SER A 191 -32.31 -27.60 16.25
N LYS A 192 -31.86 -27.49 17.50
CA LYS A 192 -32.46 -26.59 18.50
C LYS A 192 -32.10 -25.14 18.13
N PRO A 193 -33.03 -24.18 18.27
CA PRO A 193 -32.72 -22.76 18.13
C PRO A 193 -31.60 -22.36 19.08
N MET A 194 -30.66 -21.59 18.57
CA MET A 194 -29.53 -21.06 19.34
C MET A 194 -30.04 -20.11 20.44
N THR A 195 -29.50 -20.21 21.65
CA THR A 195 -29.85 -19.32 22.77
C THR A 195 -28.92 -18.11 22.86
N PRO A 196 -29.29 -16.99 23.52
CA PRO A 196 -28.40 -15.85 23.71
C PRO A 196 -27.07 -16.19 24.41
N LYS A 197 -27.07 -17.18 25.31
CA LYS A 197 -25.85 -17.68 25.97
C LYS A 197 -24.94 -18.43 24.99
N GLU A 198 -25.52 -19.20 24.08
CA GLU A 198 -24.75 -19.88 23.02
C GLU A 198 -24.23 -18.87 21.99
N ALA A 199 -24.97 -17.79 21.71
CA ALA A 199 -24.51 -16.65 20.89
C ALA A 199 -23.30 -15.94 21.47
N GLU A 200 -23.37 -15.60 22.76
CA GLU A 200 -22.26 -15.00 23.50
C GLU A 200 -21.01 -15.88 23.45
N LYS A 201 -21.17 -17.18 23.77
CA LYS A 201 -20.07 -18.14 23.74
C LYS A 201 -19.49 -18.30 22.34
N SER A 202 -20.34 -18.43 21.32
CA SER A 202 -19.89 -18.57 19.93
C SER A 202 -19.12 -17.34 19.45
N ALA A 203 -19.53 -16.13 19.86
CA ALA A 203 -18.82 -14.91 19.50
C ALA A 203 -17.41 -14.90 20.10
N ARG A 204 -17.27 -15.22 21.40
CA ARG A 204 -15.94 -15.33 22.05
C ARG A 204 -15.06 -16.39 21.40
N VAL A 205 -15.60 -17.56 21.06
CA VAL A 205 -14.84 -18.62 20.37
C VAL A 205 -14.34 -18.14 19.00
N SER A 206 -15.15 -17.38 18.26
CA SER A 206 -14.74 -16.81 16.98
C SER A 206 -13.59 -15.82 17.16
N THR A 207 -13.70 -14.89 18.12
CA THR A 207 -12.64 -13.92 18.43
C THR A 207 -11.36 -14.61 18.93
N GLN A 208 -11.49 -15.66 19.74
CA GLN A 208 -10.35 -16.45 20.17
C GLN A 208 -9.63 -17.07 18.98
N LYS A 209 -10.36 -17.66 18.03
CA LYS A 209 -9.77 -18.23 16.81
C LYS A 209 -9.01 -17.18 16.00
N THR A 210 -9.57 -15.98 15.84
CA THR A 210 -8.90 -14.88 15.14
C THR A 210 -7.62 -14.44 15.86
N LEU A 211 -7.61 -14.41 17.19
CA LEU A 211 -6.40 -14.09 17.97
C LEU A 211 -5.37 -15.22 17.93
N ASP A 212 -5.80 -16.48 17.99
CA ASP A 212 -4.92 -17.63 17.82
C ASP A 212 -4.22 -17.54 16.45
N GLU A 213 -4.95 -17.25 15.37
CA GLU A 213 -4.40 -17.04 14.02
C GLU A 213 -3.45 -15.82 13.94
N PHE A 214 -3.77 -14.72 14.63
CA PHE A 214 -2.90 -13.55 14.72
C PHE A 214 -1.59 -13.87 15.44
N PHE A 215 -1.64 -14.57 16.58
CA PHE A 215 -0.44 -14.94 17.31
C PHE A 215 0.37 -16.03 16.61
N ASP A 216 -0.25 -16.89 15.80
CA ASP A 216 0.47 -17.80 14.90
C ASP A 216 1.32 -17.02 13.88
N PHE A 217 0.78 -15.92 13.31
CA PHE A 217 1.56 -15.02 12.47
C PHE A 217 2.68 -14.29 13.24
N VAL A 218 2.39 -13.80 14.45
CA VAL A 218 3.42 -13.15 15.30
C VAL A 218 4.56 -14.12 15.63
N ASN A 219 4.26 -15.41 15.84
CA ASN A 219 5.28 -16.43 16.10
C ASN A 219 6.17 -16.72 14.88
N ASP A 220 5.73 -16.38 13.67
CA ASP A 220 6.57 -16.48 12.47
C ASP A 220 7.58 -15.33 12.38
N LEU A 221 7.38 -14.23 13.11
CA LEU A 221 8.30 -13.09 13.11
C LEU A 221 9.59 -13.45 13.85
N GLU A 222 10.72 -13.10 13.25
CA GLU A 222 12.05 -13.28 13.81
C GLU A 222 12.58 -11.98 14.42
N ARG A 223 13.63 -12.05 15.25
CA ARG A 223 14.29 -10.85 15.82
C ARG A 223 14.65 -9.82 14.75
N LYS A 224 15.12 -10.28 13.57
CA LYS A 224 15.46 -9.41 12.44
C LYS A 224 14.26 -8.59 11.94
N ASP A 225 13.05 -9.15 11.98
CA ASP A 225 11.84 -8.48 11.52
C ASP A 225 11.48 -7.31 12.47
N TRP A 226 11.72 -7.49 13.77
CA TRP A 226 11.60 -6.40 14.77
C TRP A 226 12.74 -5.39 14.68
N PHE A 227 13.95 -5.83 14.32
CA PHE A 227 15.08 -4.91 14.11
C PHE A 227 14.85 -4.01 12.89
N VAL A 228 14.24 -4.52 11.82
CA VAL A 228 13.77 -3.71 10.67
C VAL A 228 12.82 -2.61 11.15
N GLN A 229 11.89 -2.90 12.06
CA GLN A 229 10.99 -1.87 12.60
C GLN A 229 11.73 -0.80 13.42
N TYR A 230 12.75 -1.20 14.19
CA TYR A 230 13.59 -0.25 14.93
C TYR A 230 14.36 0.68 13.98
N ILE A 231 14.98 0.11 12.94
CA ILE A 231 15.66 0.88 11.90
C ILE A 231 14.68 1.83 11.19
N ASN A 232 13.49 1.35 10.82
CA ASN A 232 12.51 2.19 10.14
C ASN A 232 12.00 3.32 11.03
N THR A 233 11.86 3.10 12.35
CA THR A 233 11.56 4.18 13.29
C THR A 233 12.65 5.27 13.27
N ILE A 234 13.93 4.88 13.20
CA ILE A 234 15.04 5.83 13.12
C ILE A 234 15.01 6.62 11.80
N VAL A 235 14.72 5.96 10.68
CA VAL A 235 14.77 6.64 9.37
C VAL A 235 13.52 7.49 9.10
N ASP A 236 12.35 7.09 9.62
CA ASP A 236 11.09 7.83 9.53
C ASP A 236 11.16 9.18 10.27
N GLU A 237 12.04 9.27 11.28
CA GLU A 237 12.34 10.55 11.89
C GLU A 237 12.91 11.56 10.89
N PHE A 238 13.61 11.16 9.83
CA PHE A 238 14.17 12.12 8.87
C PHE A 238 13.10 12.75 7.98
N ASP A 239 12.22 11.92 7.42
CA ASP A 239 11.05 12.32 6.63
C ASP A 239 10.16 11.09 6.35
N PRO A 240 8.86 11.24 6.03
CA PRO A 240 7.91 10.13 5.87
C PRO A 240 8.13 9.24 4.63
N HIS A 241 9.12 9.53 3.78
CA HIS A 241 9.43 8.76 2.56
C HIS A 241 10.81 8.11 2.56
N THR A 242 11.64 8.39 3.57
CA THR A 242 12.87 7.65 3.78
C THR A 242 12.50 6.31 4.44
N TYR A 243 13.00 5.19 3.91
CA TYR A 243 12.61 3.85 4.36
C TYR A 243 13.73 2.85 4.11
N TYR A 244 13.96 1.94 5.05
CA TYR A 244 14.84 0.80 4.85
C TYR A 244 14.04 -0.42 4.38
N PHE A 245 14.36 -0.90 3.18
CA PHE A 245 13.87 -2.15 2.64
C PHE A 245 14.78 -3.31 3.04
N ALA A 246 14.26 -4.24 3.85
CA ALA A 246 14.86 -5.56 3.92
C ALA A 246 14.83 -6.24 2.52
N PRO A 247 15.71 -7.22 2.23
CA PRO A 247 15.80 -7.85 0.91
C PRO A 247 14.44 -8.25 0.29
N ASP A 248 13.59 -8.92 1.07
CA ASP A 248 12.28 -9.37 0.60
C ASP A 248 11.29 -8.22 0.34
N GLU A 249 11.43 -7.11 1.08
CA GLU A 249 10.63 -5.91 0.86
C GLU A 249 11.11 -5.13 -0.36
N LYS A 250 12.42 -5.13 -0.63
CA LYS A 250 13.01 -4.56 -1.84
C LYS A 250 12.49 -5.29 -3.08
N ASP A 251 12.47 -6.62 -3.08
CA ASP A 251 11.87 -7.43 -4.14
C ASP A 251 10.39 -7.10 -4.38
N LYS A 252 9.62 -6.91 -3.29
CA LYS A 252 8.20 -6.52 -3.36
C LYS A 252 8.05 -5.11 -3.95
N PHE A 253 8.93 -4.18 -3.58
CA PHE A 253 8.96 -2.83 -4.13
C PHE A 253 9.27 -2.84 -5.63
N ASP A 254 10.30 -3.58 -6.07
CA ASP A 254 10.68 -3.66 -7.48
C ASP A 254 9.60 -4.32 -8.33
N THR A 255 8.96 -5.38 -7.81
CA THR A 255 7.80 -6.02 -8.45
C THR A 255 6.64 -5.03 -8.58
N SER A 256 6.38 -4.23 -7.55
CA SER A 256 5.32 -3.22 -7.54
C SER A 256 5.61 -2.07 -8.53
N MET A 257 6.88 -1.78 -8.79
CA MET A 257 7.31 -0.70 -9.68
C MET A 257 7.42 -1.14 -11.12
N SER A 258 7.84 -2.37 -11.39
CA SER A 258 7.94 -2.93 -12.75
C SER A 258 6.63 -3.56 -13.24
N GLY A 259 5.73 -3.92 -12.32
CA GLY A 259 4.49 -4.65 -12.63
C GLY A 259 4.72 -6.10 -13.06
N LYS A 260 5.94 -6.62 -12.90
CA LYS A 260 6.30 -7.99 -13.29
C LYS A 260 7.18 -8.66 -12.23
N PHE A 261 7.20 -9.99 -12.24
CA PHE A 261 8.13 -10.78 -11.44
C PHE A 261 8.39 -12.13 -12.10
N GLU A 262 9.48 -12.80 -11.70
CA GLU A 262 9.79 -14.16 -12.17
C GLU A 262 9.25 -15.21 -11.19
N GLY A 263 8.51 -16.18 -11.70
CA GLY A 263 7.93 -17.25 -10.90
C GLY A 263 6.88 -18.06 -11.64
N ILE A 264 5.95 -18.64 -10.88
CA ILE A 264 4.91 -19.54 -11.41
C ILE A 264 3.59 -18.84 -11.77
N GLY A 265 3.40 -17.59 -11.33
CA GLY A 265 2.19 -16.82 -11.61
C GLY A 265 0.95 -17.20 -10.78
N ALA A 266 1.11 -17.35 -9.47
CA ALA A 266 0.03 -17.63 -8.53
C ALA A 266 0.14 -16.77 -7.26
N ARG A 267 -1.01 -16.42 -6.67
CA ARG A 267 -1.05 -15.82 -5.32
C ARG A 267 -1.28 -16.91 -4.30
N LEU A 268 -0.48 -16.88 -3.24
CA LEU A 268 -0.47 -17.89 -2.20
C LEU A 268 -0.97 -17.32 -0.88
N GLN A 269 -1.63 -18.15 -0.09
CA GLN A 269 -2.03 -17.85 1.27
C GLN A 269 -1.50 -18.95 2.20
N LYS A 270 -0.93 -18.57 3.35
CA LYS A 270 -0.51 -19.53 4.37
C LYS A 270 -1.71 -20.30 4.91
N LYS A 271 -1.54 -21.62 5.03
CA LYS A 271 -2.42 -22.50 5.81
C LYS A 271 -1.56 -23.43 6.68
N PRO A 272 -2.10 -23.95 7.80
CA PRO A 272 -1.38 -24.92 8.63
C PRO A 272 -0.86 -26.12 7.83
N GLU A 273 -1.59 -26.52 6.80
CA GLU A 273 -1.30 -27.65 5.94
C GLU A 273 -0.43 -27.33 4.71
N GLY A 274 0.06 -26.09 4.53
CA GLY A 274 0.92 -25.69 3.40
C GLY A 274 0.56 -24.33 2.80
N ALA A 275 1.04 -24.03 1.59
CA ALA A 275 0.71 -22.80 0.88
C ALA A 275 -0.47 -23.02 -0.08
N LYS A 276 -1.60 -22.38 0.18
CA LYS A 276 -2.81 -22.52 -0.64
C LYS A 276 -2.81 -21.53 -1.81
N ILE A 277 -3.10 -21.99 -3.02
CA ILE A 277 -3.35 -21.14 -4.18
C ILE A 277 -4.71 -20.46 -4.03
N VAL A 278 -4.72 -19.14 -3.97
CA VAL A 278 -5.94 -18.33 -3.82
C VAL A 278 -6.32 -17.56 -5.08
N ASP A 279 -5.35 -17.34 -5.98
CA ASP A 279 -5.56 -16.67 -7.27
C ASP A 279 -4.49 -17.14 -8.26
N ILE A 280 -4.85 -17.16 -9.54
CA ILE A 280 -3.96 -17.55 -10.63
C ILE A 280 -3.83 -16.35 -11.58
N ILE A 281 -2.60 -15.94 -11.84
CA ILE A 281 -2.32 -14.78 -12.69
C ILE A 281 -2.42 -15.22 -14.15
N SER A 282 -3.34 -14.60 -14.88
CA SER A 282 -3.55 -14.87 -16.30
C SER A 282 -2.26 -14.69 -17.11
N GLY A 283 -2.04 -15.55 -18.09
CA GLY A 283 -0.82 -15.58 -18.89
C GLY A 283 0.41 -16.16 -18.18
N GLY A 284 0.39 -16.34 -16.85
CA GLY A 284 1.49 -16.93 -16.08
C GLY A 284 1.65 -18.45 -16.28
N PRO A 285 2.77 -19.06 -15.85
CA PRO A 285 3.01 -20.49 -16.02
C PRO A 285 1.91 -21.41 -15.50
N VAL A 286 1.40 -21.18 -14.29
CA VAL A 286 0.29 -21.96 -13.71
C VAL A 286 -0.96 -21.89 -14.57
N TRP A 287 -1.29 -20.71 -15.07
CA TRP A 287 -2.46 -20.50 -15.94
C TRP A 287 -2.33 -21.25 -17.26
N ARG A 288 -1.15 -21.20 -17.90
CA ARG A 288 -0.89 -21.86 -19.19
C ARG A 288 -0.87 -23.38 -19.08
N ASP A 289 -0.36 -23.89 -17.96
CA ASP A 289 -0.25 -25.33 -17.71
C ASP A 289 -1.59 -25.97 -17.32
N ALA A 290 -2.44 -25.23 -16.61
CA ALA A 290 -3.81 -25.60 -16.22
C ALA A 290 -3.96 -26.88 -15.37
N ARG A 291 -2.86 -27.53 -14.93
CA ARG A 291 -2.94 -28.65 -13.98
C ARG A 291 -3.17 -28.21 -12.54
N LEU A 292 -2.80 -26.98 -12.17
CA LEU A 292 -3.05 -26.41 -10.84
C LEU A 292 -4.24 -25.46 -10.88
N GLU A 293 -5.04 -25.47 -9.82
CA GLU A 293 -6.25 -24.67 -9.73
C GLU A 293 -6.35 -23.89 -8.40
N VAL A 294 -7.22 -22.87 -8.38
CA VAL A 294 -7.51 -22.10 -7.16
C VAL A 294 -8.13 -23.03 -6.13
N GLY A 295 -7.48 -23.19 -4.97
CA GLY A 295 -7.89 -24.14 -3.95
C GLY A 295 -6.80 -25.14 -3.59
N ASP A 296 -5.94 -25.48 -4.55
CA ASP A 296 -4.82 -26.43 -4.37
C ASP A 296 -3.86 -25.97 -3.27
N GLN A 297 -3.23 -26.93 -2.60
CA GLN A 297 -2.30 -26.69 -1.49
C GLN A 297 -0.92 -27.24 -1.82
N ILE A 298 0.08 -26.36 -1.90
CA ILE A 298 1.48 -26.74 -2.11
C ILE A 298 2.04 -27.24 -0.78
N LEU A 299 2.51 -28.49 -0.78
CA LEU A 299 3.05 -29.18 0.39
C LEU A 299 4.58 -29.27 0.33
N LYS A 300 5.14 -29.46 -0.87
CA LYS A 300 6.59 -29.53 -1.09
C LYS A 300 7.02 -28.78 -2.33
N VAL A 301 8.25 -28.32 -2.32
CA VAL A 301 8.89 -27.59 -3.43
C VAL A 301 10.24 -28.24 -3.72
N GLY A 302 10.40 -28.79 -4.92
CA GLY A 302 11.64 -29.35 -5.44
C GLY A 302 12.31 -28.40 -6.44
N GLN A 303 13.62 -28.24 -6.30
CA GLN A 303 14.46 -27.64 -7.33
C GLN A 303 14.99 -28.75 -8.25
N GLU A 304 15.38 -28.39 -9.47
CA GLU A 304 15.90 -29.33 -10.45
C GLU A 304 17.11 -30.12 -9.90
N GLY A 305 16.96 -31.45 -9.79
CA GLY A 305 18.01 -32.34 -9.30
C GLY A 305 18.20 -32.38 -7.78
N GLU A 306 17.36 -31.70 -6.99
CA GLU A 306 17.40 -31.67 -5.53
C GLU A 306 16.21 -32.40 -4.90
N GLU A 307 16.34 -32.79 -3.63
CA GLU A 307 15.22 -33.39 -2.88
C GLU A 307 14.16 -32.33 -2.55
N ALA A 308 12.88 -32.66 -2.79
CA ALA A 308 11.79 -31.74 -2.52
C ALA A 308 11.67 -31.38 -1.03
N ILE A 309 11.73 -30.07 -0.75
CA ILE A 309 11.64 -29.51 0.60
C ILE A 309 10.18 -29.44 1.02
N ASN A 310 9.86 -29.98 2.19
CA ASN A 310 8.53 -29.85 2.79
C ASN A 310 8.32 -28.43 3.34
N ILE A 311 7.26 -27.76 2.88
CA ILE A 311 6.93 -26.37 3.27
C ILE A 311 5.74 -26.29 4.24
N VAL A 312 5.22 -27.42 4.72
CA VAL A 312 4.13 -27.45 5.71
C VAL A 312 4.62 -26.83 7.03
N GLY A 313 3.90 -25.80 7.50
CA GLY A 313 4.28 -25.04 8.69
C GLY A 313 5.38 -23.99 8.47
N MET A 314 5.99 -23.93 7.28
CA MET A 314 6.99 -22.93 6.92
C MET A 314 6.37 -21.52 6.89
N ARG A 315 7.19 -20.48 7.09
CA ARG A 315 6.78 -19.10 6.81
C ARG A 315 6.43 -18.97 5.33
N LEU A 316 5.41 -18.15 5.03
CA LEU A 316 4.95 -17.99 3.66
C LEU A 316 6.03 -17.35 2.77
N ASP A 317 6.74 -16.34 3.27
CA ASP A 317 7.80 -15.67 2.50
C ASP A 317 8.95 -16.63 2.16
N ASP A 318 9.34 -17.52 3.09
CA ASP A 318 10.36 -18.55 2.82
C ASP A 318 9.89 -19.58 1.78
N ALA A 319 8.63 -20.01 1.87
CA ALA A 319 8.04 -20.89 0.86
C ALA A 319 7.98 -20.19 -0.52
N ILE A 320 7.66 -18.90 -0.56
CA ILE A 320 7.65 -18.09 -1.79
C ILE A 320 9.05 -18.03 -2.41
N LYS A 321 10.12 -17.87 -1.62
CA LYS A 321 11.51 -17.87 -2.14
C LYS A 321 11.87 -19.17 -2.85
N LEU A 322 11.40 -20.31 -2.35
CA LEU A 322 11.62 -21.61 -2.99
C LEU A 322 10.80 -21.75 -4.28
N ILE A 323 9.58 -21.21 -4.30
CA ILE A 323 8.65 -21.31 -5.44
C ILE A 323 9.05 -20.35 -6.57
N LYS A 324 9.45 -19.12 -6.23
CA LYS A 324 10.04 -18.16 -7.18
C LYS A 324 11.41 -18.67 -7.62
N GLY A 325 11.92 -18.06 -8.67
CA GLY A 325 13.23 -18.39 -9.21
C GLY A 325 13.38 -17.87 -10.64
N PRO A 326 14.61 -17.91 -11.18
CA PRO A 326 14.91 -17.32 -12.46
C PRO A 326 14.05 -17.89 -13.60
N LYS A 327 13.69 -17.05 -14.56
CA LYS A 327 13.03 -17.49 -15.79
C LYS A 327 13.76 -18.67 -16.45
N GLY A 328 12.99 -19.65 -16.90
CA GLY A 328 13.49 -20.85 -17.59
C GLY A 328 13.89 -21.99 -16.65
N THR A 329 14.02 -21.75 -15.35
CA THR A 329 14.28 -22.82 -14.37
C THR A 329 13.01 -23.63 -14.10
N ILE A 330 13.18 -24.89 -13.71
CA ILE A 330 12.06 -25.80 -13.38
C ILE A 330 11.85 -25.83 -11.87
N VAL A 331 10.59 -25.85 -11.45
CA VAL A 331 10.16 -26.11 -10.08
C VAL A 331 9.20 -27.29 -10.06
N GLU A 332 9.43 -28.23 -9.16
CA GLU A 332 8.53 -29.34 -8.90
C GLU A 332 7.67 -29.00 -7.67
N LEU A 333 6.35 -29.03 -7.83
CA LEU A 333 5.41 -28.76 -6.74
C LEU A 333 4.63 -30.03 -6.40
N THR A 334 4.82 -30.56 -5.20
CA THR A 334 3.91 -31.58 -4.65
C THR A 334 2.71 -30.87 -4.05
N VAL A 335 1.53 -31.09 -4.62
CA VAL A 335 0.29 -30.42 -4.23
C VAL A 335 -0.75 -31.41 -3.71
N ARG A 336 -1.59 -30.94 -2.79
CA ARG A 336 -2.86 -31.56 -2.45
C ARG A 336 -3.96 -30.85 -3.21
N LYS A 337 -4.71 -31.60 -4.01
CA LYS A 337 -5.87 -31.14 -4.77
C LYS A 337 -7.07 -30.88 -3.88
N ILE A 338 -8.05 -30.15 -4.42
CA ILE A 338 -9.31 -29.85 -3.72
C ILE A 338 -10.05 -31.14 -3.30
N ASP A 339 -9.96 -32.19 -4.12
CA ASP A 339 -10.55 -33.51 -3.83
C ASP A 339 -9.75 -34.34 -2.80
N GLY A 340 -8.62 -33.81 -2.32
CA GLY A 340 -7.73 -34.43 -1.35
C GLY A 340 -6.64 -35.33 -1.94
N SER A 341 -6.63 -35.57 -3.25
CA SER A 341 -5.57 -36.33 -3.91
C SER A 341 -4.23 -35.59 -3.87
N LEU A 342 -3.13 -36.35 -3.91
CA LEU A 342 -1.79 -35.80 -4.03
C LEU A 342 -1.32 -35.92 -5.47
N ASP A 343 -0.75 -34.83 -5.97
CA ASP A 343 -0.20 -34.75 -7.32
C ASP A 343 1.16 -34.04 -7.30
N THR A 344 1.97 -34.24 -8.32
CA THR A 344 3.26 -33.58 -8.49
C THR A 344 3.32 -32.94 -9.86
N VAL A 345 3.52 -31.61 -9.87
CA VAL A 345 3.48 -30.80 -11.08
C VAL A 345 4.82 -30.09 -11.25
N GLU A 346 5.49 -30.39 -12.35
CA GLU A 346 6.65 -29.64 -12.81
C GLU A 346 6.20 -28.44 -13.63
N LEU A 347 6.71 -27.25 -13.28
CA LEU A 347 6.45 -25.99 -13.96
C LEU A 347 7.77 -25.31 -14.34
N THR A 348 7.83 -24.78 -15.56
CA THR A 348 8.91 -23.88 -15.96
C THR A 348 8.56 -22.45 -15.53
N ARG A 349 9.42 -21.82 -14.73
CA ARG A 349 9.25 -20.43 -14.29
C ARG A 349 9.40 -19.48 -15.48
N ASP A 350 8.64 -18.40 -15.49
CA ASP A 350 8.70 -17.36 -16.52
C ASP A 350 8.46 -15.99 -15.90
N VAL A 351 8.63 -14.93 -16.70
CA VAL A 351 8.19 -13.58 -16.34
C VAL A 351 6.66 -13.56 -16.33
N VAL A 352 6.11 -13.10 -15.22
CA VAL A 352 4.67 -12.94 -14.99
C VAL A 352 4.37 -11.45 -14.92
N GLU A 353 3.49 -11.00 -15.81
CA GLU A 353 3.02 -9.62 -15.88
C GLU A 353 1.70 -9.44 -15.11
N LEU A 354 1.64 -8.40 -14.28
CA LEU A 354 0.46 -8.02 -13.53
C LEU A 354 -0.31 -6.96 -14.32
N GLU A 355 -1.09 -7.39 -15.33
CA GLU A 355 -1.76 -6.49 -16.28
C GLU A 355 -2.57 -5.33 -15.65
N GLU A 356 -3.15 -5.52 -14.46
CA GLU A 356 -3.86 -4.45 -13.76
C GLU A 356 -2.95 -3.33 -13.21
N SER A 357 -1.64 -3.51 -13.24
CA SER A 357 -0.65 -2.51 -12.82
C SER A 357 -0.24 -1.58 -13.97
N PHE A 358 -0.68 -1.87 -15.20
CA PHE A 358 -0.31 -1.13 -16.39
C PHE A 358 -1.43 -0.20 -16.86
N ALA A 359 -1.07 0.79 -17.68
CA ALA A 359 -2.02 1.73 -18.26
C ALA A 359 -3.04 0.98 -19.14
N LYS A 360 -4.30 1.37 -19.04
CA LYS A 360 -5.40 0.87 -19.87
C LYS A 360 -6.28 2.02 -20.32
N SER A 361 -6.97 1.84 -21.44
CA SER A 361 -7.80 2.89 -22.02
C SER A 361 -9.19 2.38 -22.41
N ALA A 362 -10.13 3.31 -22.54
CA ALA A 362 -11.46 3.04 -23.07
C ALA A 362 -11.94 4.22 -23.92
N ASN A 363 -12.75 3.91 -24.94
CA ASN A 363 -13.55 4.92 -25.62
C ASN A 363 -14.74 5.30 -24.75
N ILE A 364 -15.03 6.59 -24.66
CA ILE A 364 -16.25 7.14 -24.09
C ILE A 364 -17.12 7.62 -25.25
N ILE A 365 -18.34 7.12 -25.33
CA ILE A 365 -19.31 7.47 -26.37
C ILE A 365 -20.41 8.33 -25.75
N LYS A 366 -20.59 9.54 -26.28
CA LYS A 366 -21.67 10.46 -25.93
C LYS A 366 -22.36 10.92 -27.21
N SER A 367 -23.55 10.38 -27.47
CA SER A 367 -24.25 10.58 -28.75
C SER A 367 -23.39 10.13 -29.94
N ASP A 368 -23.00 11.04 -30.83
CA ASP A 368 -22.14 10.76 -32.00
C ASP A 368 -20.66 11.13 -31.77
N GLU A 369 -20.33 11.70 -30.61
CA GLU A 369 -18.97 12.13 -30.27
C GLU A 369 -18.24 11.05 -29.46
N LYS A 370 -16.92 10.96 -29.69
CA LYS A 370 -16.04 9.99 -29.05
C LYS A 370 -14.92 10.69 -28.30
N PHE A 371 -14.70 10.28 -27.05
CA PHE A 371 -13.60 10.73 -26.21
C PHE A 371 -12.78 9.53 -25.74
N GLY A 372 -11.56 9.76 -25.30
CA GLY A 372 -10.70 8.74 -24.70
C GLY A 372 -10.52 8.96 -23.20
N ILE A 373 -10.46 7.88 -22.44
CA ILE A 373 -9.95 7.89 -21.06
C ILE A 373 -8.80 6.91 -20.95
N ILE A 374 -7.71 7.34 -20.32
CA ILE A 374 -6.58 6.51 -19.92
C ILE A 374 -6.56 6.46 -18.40
N ASP A 375 -6.71 5.25 -17.85
CA ASP A 375 -6.49 4.97 -16.44
C ASP A 375 -5.02 4.62 -16.23
N LEU A 376 -4.31 5.47 -15.50
CA LEU A 376 -2.91 5.27 -15.18
C LEU A 376 -2.77 4.99 -13.68
N PRO A 377 -2.61 3.73 -13.26
CA PRO A 377 -2.55 3.38 -11.84
C PRO A 377 -1.22 3.78 -11.17
N LYS A 378 -0.12 3.85 -11.93
CA LYS A 378 1.22 4.19 -11.43
C LYS A 378 2.14 4.66 -12.56
N PHE A 379 3.15 5.47 -12.23
CA PHE A 379 4.29 5.74 -13.13
C PHE A 379 5.34 4.61 -13.04
N TYR A 380 4.94 3.42 -13.50
CA TYR A 380 5.72 2.18 -13.42
C TYR A 380 6.94 2.19 -14.37
N VAL A 381 8.02 1.54 -13.91
CA VAL A 381 9.27 1.31 -14.63
C VAL A 381 10.01 0.11 -14.03
N ASP A 382 10.81 -0.56 -14.85
CA ASP A 382 11.83 -1.48 -14.37
C ASP A 382 13.10 -0.69 -14.05
N PHE A 383 13.52 -0.68 -12.78
CA PHE A 383 14.70 0.07 -12.34
C PHE A 383 16.02 -0.58 -12.80
N ASP A 384 16.00 -1.88 -13.09
CA ASP A 384 17.17 -2.61 -13.58
C ASP A 384 17.34 -2.41 -15.10
N ASP A 385 16.23 -2.20 -15.82
CA ASP A 385 16.24 -1.91 -17.26
C ASP A 385 15.18 -0.88 -17.68
N TYR A 386 15.60 0.39 -17.75
CA TYR A 386 14.75 1.49 -18.23
C TYR A 386 14.37 1.40 -19.72
N THR A 387 14.95 0.46 -20.50
CA THR A 387 14.61 0.27 -21.91
C THR A 387 13.40 -0.65 -22.11
N GLU A 388 13.03 -1.39 -21.07
CA GLU A 388 11.84 -2.22 -21.03
C GLU A 388 10.54 -1.40 -20.95
N ARG A 389 9.40 -2.10 -20.98
CA ARG A 389 8.04 -1.53 -20.86
C ARG A 389 7.93 -0.57 -19.68
N ASN A 390 7.43 0.64 -19.92
CA ASN A 390 7.18 1.65 -18.89
C ASN A 390 5.91 2.47 -19.16
N ALA A 391 5.45 3.22 -18.15
CA ALA A 391 4.19 3.96 -18.23
C ALA A 391 4.15 4.98 -19.38
N ALA A 392 5.23 5.71 -19.65
CA ALA A 392 5.27 6.69 -20.74
C ALA A 392 5.08 6.02 -22.10
N THR A 393 5.77 4.90 -22.34
CA THR A 393 5.67 4.16 -23.60
C THR A 393 4.30 3.51 -23.81
N ASP A 394 3.64 3.06 -22.74
CA ASP A 394 2.32 2.46 -22.85
C ASP A 394 1.25 3.53 -23.02
N VAL A 395 1.30 4.63 -22.26
CA VAL A 395 0.39 5.77 -22.46
C VAL A 395 0.52 6.34 -23.86
N ALA A 396 1.73 6.42 -24.43
CA ALA A 396 1.94 6.82 -25.82
C ALA A 396 1.19 5.91 -26.81
N LYS A 397 1.26 4.58 -26.62
CA LYS A 397 0.50 3.62 -27.45
C LYS A 397 -1.00 3.78 -27.28
N GLU A 398 -1.49 3.96 -26.05
CA GLU A 398 -2.91 4.17 -25.78
C GLU A 398 -3.42 5.47 -26.43
N VAL A 399 -2.64 6.56 -26.35
CA VAL A 399 -2.93 7.82 -27.03
C VAL A 399 -3.03 7.62 -28.55
N GLU A 400 -2.07 6.94 -29.17
CA GLU A 400 -2.12 6.66 -30.62
C GLU A 400 -3.37 5.86 -31.01
N ARG A 401 -3.70 4.81 -30.25
CA ARG A 401 -4.88 3.98 -30.54
C ARG A 401 -6.18 4.74 -30.37
N LEU A 402 -6.32 5.54 -29.31
CA LEU A 402 -7.49 6.40 -29.11
C LEU A 402 -7.64 7.43 -30.26
N LYS A 403 -6.53 8.00 -30.74
CA LYS A 403 -6.53 8.88 -31.91
C LYS A 403 -6.97 8.15 -33.18
N GLU A 404 -6.45 6.95 -33.44
CA GLU A 404 -6.84 6.12 -34.59
C GLU A 404 -8.32 5.72 -34.56
N GLU A 405 -8.88 5.56 -33.37
CA GLU A 405 -10.29 5.27 -33.17
C GLU A 405 -11.20 6.51 -33.20
N GLY A 406 -10.62 7.71 -33.33
CA GLY A 406 -11.34 8.96 -33.56
C GLY A 406 -11.71 9.74 -32.30
N ALA A 407 -10.97 9.58 -31.20
CA ALA A 407 -11.20 10.38 -30.00
C ALA A 407 -10.94 11.88 -30.26
N GLU A 408 -11.87 12.73 -29.82
CA GLU A 408 -11.81 14.19 -29.98
C GLU A 408 -11.30 14.91 -28.73
N GLY A 409 -11.33 14.26 -27.57
CA GLY A 409 -10.82 14.75 -26.29
C GLY A 409 -10.26 13.59 -25.46
N LEU A 410 -9.31 13.90 -24.56
CA LEU A 410 -8.63 12.90 -23.74
C LEU A 410 -8.74 13.23 -22.25
N ILE A 411 -9.06 12.21 -21.46
CA ILE A 411 -9.01 12.22 -20.00
C ILE A 411 -7.83 11.36 -19.55
N ILE A 412 -6.94 11.90 -18.72
CA ILE A 412 -5.96 11.11 -17.98
C ILE A 412 -6.46 11.00 -16.54
N ASP A 413 -6.77 9.78 -16.11
CA ASP A 413 -7.20 9.50 -14.75
C ASP A 413 -5.99 9.15 -13.88
N LEU A 414 -5.67 10.05 -12.94
CA LEU A 414 -4.60 9.89 -11.95
C LEU A 414 -5.13 9.77 -10.53
N ARG A 415 -6.45 9.58 -10.36
CA ARG A 415 -7.03 9.31 -9.04
C ARG A 415 -6.41 8.04 -8.46
N ASP A 416 -6.09 8.08 -7.18
CA ASP A 416 -5.42 6.98 -6.46
C ASP A 416 -4.01 6.61 -6.99
N ASN A 417 -3.42 7.39 -7.91
CA ASN A 417 -2.06 7.18 -8.40
C ASN A 417 -1.01 7.87 -7.50
N GLY A 418 -0.35 7.08 -6.66
CA GLY A 418 0.71 7.53 -5.73
C GLY A 418 2.05 7.93 -6.37
N GLY A 419 2.15 7.97 -7.70
CA GLY A 419 3.31 8.43 -8.45
C GLY A 419 4.19 7.29 -8.97
N GLY A 420 5.52 7.49 -8.97
CA GLY A 420 6.49 6.54 -9.49
C GLY A 420 7.73 7.23 -10.03
N SER A 421 8.21 6.80 -11.21
CA SER A 421 9.47 7.28 -11.79
C SER A 421 9.41 8.72 -12.28
N LEU A 422 10.32 9.57 -11.78
CA LEU A 422 10.51 10.96 -12.22
C LEU A 422 10.83 11.04 -13.72
N LYS A 423 11.73 10.17 -14.20
CA LYS A 423 12.10 10.12 -15.62
C LYS A 423 10.87 9.83 -16.49
N THR A 424 10.06 8.88 -16.06
CA THR A 424 8.88 8.43 -16.80
C THR A 424 7.81 9.51 -16.89
N VAL A 425 7.59 10.32 -15.84
CA VAL A 425 6.64 11.44 -15.95
C VAL A 425 7.16 12.56 -16.85
N VAL A 426 8.46 12.85 -16.85
CA VAL A 426 9.03 13.85 -17.77
C VAL A 426 8.85 13.42 -19.22
N GLU A 427 9.13 12.16 -19.54
CA GLU A 427 8.90 11.58 -20.87
C GLU A 427 7.41 11.58 -21.25
N MET A 428 6.52 11.26 -20.31
CA MET A 428 5.08 11.27 -20.55
C MET A 428 4.50 12.68 -20.74
N ALA A 429 5.03 13.69 -20.06
CA ALA A 429 4.57 15.06 -20.22
C ALA A 429 4.81 15.61 -21.63
N GLY A 430 5.90 15.17 -22.28
CA GLY A 430 6.22 15.50 -23.68
C GLY A 430 5.18 15.00 -24.70
N LEU A 431 4.31 14.05 -24.34
CA LEU A 431 3.22 13.63 -25.22
C LEU A 431 2.20 14.74 -25.49
N PHE A 432 2.13 15.73 -24.61
CA PHE A 432 1.07 16.75 -24.59
C PHE A 432 1.55 18.16 -24.88
N ILE A 433 2.85 18.46 -24.74
CA ILE A 433 3.42 19.79 -25.01
C ILE A 433 4.46 19.69 -26.12
N LYS A 434 4.85 20.84 -26.68
CA LYS A 434 5.83 20.90 -27.77
C LYS A 434 7.26 20.74 -27.24
N ASP A 435 7.64 21.57 -26.30
CA ASP A 435 8.99 21.61 -25.72
C ASP A 435 8.94 22.45 -24.44
N GLY A 436 9.95 22.28 -23.58
CA GLY A 436 10.16 23.14 -22.41
C GLY A 436 10.19 22.39 -21.08
N PRO A 437 10.34 23.14 -19.97
CA PRO A 437 10.48 22.56 -18.65
C PRO A 437 9.22 21.82 -18.22
N ILE A 438 9.39 20.68 -17.56
CA ILE A 438 8.31 19.92 -16.91
C ILE A 438 8.38 20.09 -15.40
N VAL A 439 9.59 20.01 -14.85
CA VAL A 439 9.83 20.04 -13.41
C VAL A 439 11.22 20.55 -13.10
N GLN A 440 11.35 21.26 -11.99
CA GLN A 440 12.64 21.68 -11.46
C GLN A 440 12.95 20.85 -10.21
N VAL A 441 14.18 20.37 -10.05
CA VAL A 441 14.63 19.70 -8.82
C VAL A 441 15.75 20.48 -8.17
N ARG A 442 15.86 20.34 -6.85
CA ARG A 442 16.98 20.87 -6.07
C ARG A 442 17.50 19.76 -5.17
N SER A 443 18.78 19.44 -5.26
CA SER A 443 19.49 18.60 -4.29
C SER A 443 20.03 19.43 -3.13
N SER A 444 20.33 18.79 -2.00
CA SER A 444 20.96 19.46 -0.86
C SER A 444 22.31 20.07 -1.25
N GLY A 445 22.55 21.32 -0.86
CA GLY A 445 23.81 22.04 -1.13
C GLY A 445 24.15 22.30 -2.61
N LYS A 446 23.25 21.99 -3.56
CA LYS A 446 23.45 22.16 -5.01
C LYS A 446 22.48 23.19 -5.61
N GLY A 447 22.76 23.59 -6.85
CA GLY A 447 21.86 24.41 -7.66
C GLY A 447 20.56 23.67 -8.04
N LYS A 448 19.66 24.38 -8.72
CA LYS A 448 18.47 23.76 -9.31
C LYS A 448 18.81 23.14 -10.67
N ASP A 449 18.29 21.96 -10.93
CA ASP A 449 18.28 21.32 -12.24
C ASP A 449 16.87 21.41 -12.83
N VAL A 450 16.78 21.55 -14.15
CA VAL A 450 15.51 21.63 -14.88
C VAL A 450 15.43 20.41 -15.78
N TYR A 451 14.34 19.66 -15.66
CA TYR A 451 14.04 18.55 -16.56
C TYR A 451 13.03 19.04 -17.61
N ASP A 452 13.52 19.12 -18.84
CA ASP A 452 12.77 19.56 -20.01
C ASP A 452 12.38 18.37 -20.89
N ASP A 453 11.24 18.51 -21.56
CA ASP A 453 11.00 17.77 -22.78
C ASP A 453 11.78 18.40 -23.94
N LYS A 454 12.42 17.54 -24.74
CA LYS A 454 13.29 17.91 -25.85
C LYS A 454 12.77 17.42 -27.20
N ASP A 455 11.69 16.64 -27.22
CA ASP A 455 11.09 16.14 -28.45
C ASP A 455 9.95 17.05 -28.89
N GLU A 456 10.13 17.76 -30.01
CA GLU A 456 9.11 18.71 -30.52
C GLU A 456 7.79 18.04 -30.96
N ARG A 457 7.69 16.71 -30.93
CA ARG A 457 6.52 15.95 -31.37
C ARG A 457 5.43 15.91 -30.30
N ILE A 458 4.39 16.71 -30.53
CA ILE A 458 3.14 16.59 -29.78
C ILE A 458 2.37 15.36 -30.27
N GLN A 459 2.21 14.36 -29.41
CA GLN A 459 1.41 13.17 -29.74
C GLN A 459 -0.08 13.44 -29.60
N TRP A 460 -0.50 14.22 -28.60
CA TRP A 460 -1.90 14.63 -28.42
C TRP A 460 -2.01 16.16 -28.33
N ASP A 461 -2.65 16.78 -29.32
CA ASP A 461 -2.87 18.23 -29.42
C ASP A 461 -4.34 18.64 -29.19
N GLY A 462 -5.23 17.68 -28.91
CA GLY A 462 -6.64 17.92 -28.61
C GLY A 462 -6.92 18.37 -27.16
N PRO A 463 -8.19 18.69 -26.82
CA PRO A 463 -8.68 18.88 -25.46
C PRO A 463 -8.15 17.83 -24.48
N LEU A 464 -7.71 18.26 -23.30
CA LEU A 464 -7.12 17.41 -22.27
C LEU A 464 -7.66 17.77 -20.89
N VAL A 465 -8.12 16.77 -20.16
CA VAL A 465 -8.51 16.87 -18.75
C VAL A 465 -7.69 15.87 -17.94
N ILE A 466 -7.30 16.26 -16.73
CA ILE A 466 -6.64 15.36 -15.77
C ILE A 466 -7.53 15.24 -14.54
N LEU A 467 -7.88 14.01 -14.17
CA LEU A 467 -8.60 13.71 -12.93
C LEU A 467 -7.61 13.39 -11.81
N VAL A 468 -7.81 14.00 -10.64
CA VAL A 468 -6.96 13.79 -9.44
C VAL A 468 -7.80 13.69 -8.17
N ASN A 469 -7.22 13.16 -7.10
CA ASN A 469 -7.80 13.21 -5.75
C ASN A 469 -6.71 13.37 -4.67
N GLU A 470 -7.08 13.32 -3.38
CA GLU A 470 -6.13 13.42 -2.25
C GLU A 470 -5.03 12.34 -2.29
N LEU A 471 -5.22 11.23 -3.02
CA LEU A 471 -4.26 10.13 -3.16
C LEU A 471 -3.36 10.25 -4.39
N SER A 472 -3.62 11.20 -5.29
CA SER A 472 -2.70 11.53 -6.38
C SER A 472 -1.43 12.16 -5.82
N ALA A 473 -0.26 11.54 -6.02
CA ALA A 473 0.99 11.99 -5.40
C ALA A 473 2.19 11.99 -6.35
N SER A 474 3.24 12.75 -6.00
CA SER A 474 4.56 12.71 -6.65
C SER A 474 4.50 12.93 -8.16
N ALA A 475 4.84 11.93 -8.98
CA ALA A 475 4.78 12.00 -10.43
C ALA A 475 3.40 12.43 -10.97
N SER A 476 2.31 12.00 -10.34
CA SER A 476 0.96 12.46 -10.70
C SER A 476 0.80 13.98 -10.53
N GLU A 477 1.37 14.52 -9.45
CA GLU A 477 1.37 15.95 -9.14
C GLU A 477 2.29 16.72 -10.08
N ILE A 478 3.42 16.15 -10.49
CA ILE A 478 4.30 16.73 -11.50
C ILE A 478 3.57 16.89 -12.83
N LEU A 479 2.90 15.83 -13.31
CA LEU A 479 2.16 15.88 -14.57
C LEU A 479 1.02 16.89 -14.50
N ALA A 480 0.19 16.81 -13.46
CA ALA A 480 -0.95 17.73 -13.27
C ALA A 480 -0.49 19.19 -13.14
N ALA A 481 0.55 19.46 -12.34
CA ALA A 481 1.09 20.81 -12.16
C ALA A 481 1.69 21.38 -13.44
N ALA A 482 2.46 20.58 -14.18
CA ALA A 482 3.03 21.02 -15.45
C ALA A 482 1.91 21.36 -16.44
N MET A 483 0.96 20.45 -16.65
CA MET A 483 -0.15 20.69 -17.59
C MET A 483 -1.04 21.86 -17.16
N GLN A 484 -1.22 22.10 -15.87
CA GLN A 484 -1.92 23.28 -15.35
C GLN A 484 -1.11 24.57 -15.56
N ASP A 485 0.19 24.58 -15.26
CA ASP A 485 1.05 25.76 -15.43
C ASP A 485 1.15 26.18 -16.90
N TYR A 486 1.19 25.21 -17.82
CA TYR A 486 1.09 25.46 -19.25
C TYR A 486 -0.32 25.85 -19.71
N LYS A 487 -1.37 25.73 -18.88
CA LYS A 487 -2.77 25.77 -19.31
C LYS A 487 -3.08 24.77 -20.44
N ARG A 488 -2.38 23.64 -20.45
CA ARG A 488 -2.50 22.55 -21.41
C ARG A 488 -3.62 21.58 -21.04
N ALA A 489 -3.94 21.42 -19.75
CA ALA A 489 -5.07 20.64 -19.29
C ALA A 489 -5.85 21.40 -18.22
N ILE A 490 -7.14 21.06 -18.06
CA ILE A 490 -7.92 21.42 -16.88
C ILE A 490 -7.82 20.27 -15.88
N VAL A 491 -7.43 20.56 -14.65
CA VAL A 491 -7.34 19.61 -13.54
C VAL A 491 -8.66 19.63 -12.76
N ILE A 492 -9.33 18.49 -12.67
CA ILE A 492 -10.59 18.31 -11.94
C ILE A 492 -10.37 17.30 -10.83
N GLY A 493 -10.84 17.59 -9.62
CA GLY A 493 -10.68 16.68 -8.51
C GLY A 493 -10.87 17.32 -7.16
N SER A 494 -10.31 16.68 -6.14
CA SER A 494 -10.30 17.18 -4.77
C SER A 494 -9.69 18.58 -4.67
N LYS A 495 -9.89 19.24 -3.52
CA LYS A 495 -9.38 20.61 -3.26
C LYS A 495 -7.89 20.75 -3.59
N GLN A 496 -7.12 19.71 -3.28
CA GLN A 496 -5.72 19.55 -3.64
C GLN A 496 -5.37 18.07 -3.68
N THR A 497 -4.26 17.75 -4.34
CA THR A 497 -3.63 16.43 -4.30
C THR A 497 -2.87 16.17 -3.00
N PHE A 498 -2.19 15.02 -2.91
CA PHE A 498 -1.53 14.54 -1.68
C PHE A 498 -0.54 15.55 -1.08
N GLY A 499 0.23 16.25 -1.90
CA GLY A 499 1.22 17.23 -1.47
C GLY A 499 2.63 16.69 -1.35
N LYS A 500 3.00 15.65 -2.10
CA LYS A 500 4.37 15.14 -2.09
C LYS A 500 5.24 16.00 -3.00
N GLY A 501 6.34 16.52 -2.48
CA GLY A 501 7.28 17.42 -3.20
C GLY A 501 8.73 16.96 -3.12
N THR A 502 8.96 15.69 -2.81
CA THR A 502 10.28 15.09 -2.60
C THR A 502 10.55 13.95 -3.58
N VAL A 503 11.83 13.77 -3.93
CA VAL A 503 12.32 12.69 -4.78
C VAL A 503 13.19 11.76 -3.92
N GLN A 504 12.88 10.47 -3.99
CA GLN A 504 13.66 9.44 -3.32
C GLN A 504 14.50 8.63 -4.31
N ASN A 505 15.71 8.31 -3.91
CA ASN A 505 16.58 7.35 -4.59
C ASN A 505 16.66 6.08 -3.76
N VAL A 506 16.59 4.92 -4.42
CA VAL A 506 16.79 3.63 -3.77
C VAL A 506 18.25 3.21 -3.92
N ILE A 507 18.94 3.08 -2.80
CA ILE A 507 20.38 2.81 -2.74
C ILE A 507 20.57 1.42 -2.12
N PRO A 508 21.00 0.41 -2.91
CA PRO A 508 21.38 -0.89 -2.37
C PRO A 508 22.54 -0.74 -1.38
N LEU A 509 22.40 -1.26 -0.17
CA LEU A 509 23.40 -1.09 0.89
C LEU A 509 24.67 -1.90 0.60
N ASP A 510 24.56 -3.00 -0.15
CA ASP A 510 25.70 -3.78 -0.62
C ASP A 510 26.67 -2.98 -1.51
N ASN A 511 26.19 -1.92 -2.19
CA ASN A 511 27.04 -1.06 -3.01
C ASN A 511 27.96 -0.15 -2.18
N ILE A 512 27.68 0.00 -0.89
CA ILE A 512 28.41 0.90 0.02
C ILE A 512 29.58 0.16 0.67
N VAL A 513 29.46 -1.16 0.87
CA VAL A 513 30.46 -2.00 1.50
C VAL A 513 31.29 -2.74 0.44
N ARG A 514 32.62 -2.58 0.47
CA ARG A 514 33.51 -3.19 -0.54
C ARG A 514 33.70 -4.71 -0.39
N SER A 515 33.32 -5.28 0.74
CA SER A 515 33.41 -6.71 1.05
C SER A 515 32.43 -7.04 2.17
N ASN A 516 31.19 -7.38 1.80
CA ASN A 516 30.16 -7.76 2.76
C ASN A 516 30.14 -9.29 2.91
N GLU A 517 30.28 -9.78 4.15
CA GLU A 517 30.21 -11.21 4.49
C GLU A 517 28.82 -11.63 5.01
N HIS A 518 27.89 -10.69 5.19
CA HIS A 518 26.59 -10.89 5.82
C HIS A 518 25.42 -11.11 4.83
N GLY A 519 25.74 -11.36 3.55
CA GLY A 519 24.77 -11.52 2.47
C GLY A 519 23.97 -10.24 2.20
N ASP A 520 22.90 -10.33 1.43
CA ASP A 520 22.06 -9.18 1.04
C ASP A 520 21.65 -8.33 2.26
N LEU A 521 21.99 -7.04 2.20
CA LEU A 521 21.68 -6.04 3.23
C LEU A 521 20.41 -5.24 2.89
N GLY A 522 19.80 -5.47 1.74
CA GLY A 522 18.65 -4.71 1.26
C GLY A 522 19.04 -3.33 0.73
N ALA A 523 18.11 -2.39 0.81
CA ALA A 523 18.30 -1.05 0.25
C ALA A 523 17.66 0.03 1.11
N ILE A 524 18.24 1.23 1.10
CA ILE A 524 17.63 2.42 1.68
C ILE A 524 17.02 3.28 0.58
N LYS A 525 15.73 3.57 0.71
CA LYS A 525 15.05 4.61 -0.06
C LYS A 525 15.26 5.92 0.69
N LEU A 526 15.95 6.86 0.06
CA LEU A 526 16.41 8.09 0.72
C LEU A 526 15.89 9.32 0.00
N THR A 527 15.30 10.27 0.72
CA THR A 527 14.96 11.58 0.14
C THR A 527 16.24 12.35 -0.17
N THR A 528 16.49 12.61 -1.46
CA THR A 528 17.74 13.26 -1.93
C THR A 528 17.50 14.60 -2.60
N GLN A 529 16.27 14.87 -3.04
CA GLN A 529 15.90 16.10 -3.73
C GLN A 529 14.48 16.54 -3.35
N LYS A 530 14.23 17.84 -3.52
CA LYS A 530 12.88 18.40 -3.63
C LYS A 530 12.58 18.75 -5.07
N PHE A 531 11.34 18.60 -5.49
CA PHE A 531 10.87 19.07 -6.78
C PHE A 531 9.91 20.26 -6.66
N TYR A 532 9.91 21.05 -7.73
CA TYR A 532 9.19 22.32 -7.84
C TYR A 532 8.54 22.39 -9.22
N ARG A 533 7.38 23.03 -9.25
CA ARG A 533 6.65 23.42 -10.44
C ARG A 533 7.50 24.34 -11.32
N ILE A 534 7.13 24.43 -12.59
CA ILE A 534 7.81 25.33 -13.54
C ILE A 534 7.59 26.81 -13.18
N ASN A 535 6.48 27.12 -12.51
CA ASN A 535 6.23 28.44 -11.93
C ASN A 535 7.07 28.75 -10.66
N GLY A 536 7.86 27.80 -10.16
CA GLY A 536 8.76 27.94 -9.00
C GLY A 536 8.18 27.54 -7.65
N GLY A 537 6.87 27.33 -7.50
CA GLY A 537 6.27 26.80 -6.27
C GLY A 537 6.55 25.30 -6.08
N SER A 538 6.60 24.80 -4.84
CA SER A 538 6.63 23.36 -4.57
C SER A 538 5.21 22.79 -4.39
N THR A 539 5.04 21.50 -4.67
CA THR A 539 3.86 20.71 -4.27
C THR A 539 3.95 20.22 -2.82
N GLN A 540 5.11 20.30 -2.16
CA GLN A 540 5.30 19.81 -0.79
C GLN A 540 4.23 20.39 0.17
N LEU A 541 3.48 19.55 0.90
CA LEU A 541 2.33 19.89 1.78
C LEU A 541 1.07 20.46 1.07
N GLU A 542 1.25 21.24 0.00
CA GLU A 542 0.18 22.01 -0.66
C GLU A 542 -0.49 21.25 -1.82
N GLY A 543 0.23 20.32 -2.46
CA GLY A 543 -0.19 19.62 -3.66
C GLY A 543 -0.42 20.52 -4.87
N VAL A 544 -1.16 19.98 -5.84
CA VAL A 544 -1.75 20.68 -6.98
C VAL A 544 -3.19 20.98 -6.62
N LYS A 545 -3.55 22.26 -6.63
CA LYS A 545 -4.93 22.71 -6.44
C LYS A 545 -5.68 22.52 -7.75
N SER A 546 -6.77 21.76 -7.73
CA SER A 546 -7.59 21.51 -8.92
C SER A 546 -8.18 22.83 -9.44
N ASP A 547 -8.25 22.97 -10.76
CA ASP A 547 -8.92 24.11 -11.41
C ASP A 547 -10.42 24.07 -11.11
N VAL A 548 -11.00 22.86 -11.12
CA VAL A 548 -12.37 22.59 -10.71
C VAL A 548 -12.36 21.69 -9.48
N VAL A 549 -12.69 22.27 -8.33
CA VAL A 549 -12.76 21.54 -7.06
C VAL A 549 -14.09 20.82 -6.94
N VAL A 550 -14.03 19.51 -6.78
CA VAL A 550 -15.17 18.62 -6.54
C VAL A 550 -14.93 17.83 -5.26
N PRO A 551 -15.90 17.78 -4.32
CA PRO A 551 -15.77 16.99 -3.11
C PRO A 551 -15.88 15.50 -3.45
N ASP A 552 -15.00 14.70 -2.87
CA ASP A 552 -15.06 13.25 -2.85
C ASP A 552 -15.20 12.70 -1.42
N LYS A 553 -15.06 11.38 -1.26
CA LYS A 553 -15.20 10.71 0.05
C LYS A 553 -14.09 11.09 1.06
N TYR A 554 -12.96 11.63 0.60
CA TYR A 554 -11.79 11.97 1.39
C TYR A 554 -11.71 13.46 1.75
N SER A 555 -12.53 14.31 1.13
CA SER A 555 -12.57 15.78 1.33
C SER A 555 -12.43 16.33 2.76
N TYR A 556 -12.83 15.57 3.77
CA TYR A 556 -12.85 15.96 5.19
C TYR A 556 -12.00 15.06 6.09
N ILE A 557 -11.29 14.10 5.51
CA ILE A 557 -10.40 13.17 6.21
C ILE A 557 -8.98 13.74 6.10
N ASP A 558 -8.25 13.70 7.21
CA ASP A 558 -6.85 14.13 7.26
C ASP A 558 -6.02 13.13 6.45
N LEU A 559 -5.71 13.52 5.21
CA LEU A 559 -5.07 12.69 4.21
C LEU A 559 -4.21 13.59 3.30
N GLY A 560 -2.89 13.34 3.35
CA GLY A 560 -1.90 14.06 2.57
C GLY A 560 -0.55 14.10 3.27
N GLU A 561 0.44 14.66 2.58
CA GLU A 561 1.80 14.87 3.10
C GLU A 561 1.80 15.72 4.37
N ARG A 562 0.90 16.70 4.43
CA ARG A 562 0.76 17.64 5.55
C ARG A 562 0.30 17.00 6.86
N ASP A 563 -0.29 15.81 6.75
CA ASP A 563 -0.85 15.04 7.85
C ASP A 563 0.09 13.89 8.28
N GLN A 564 1.25 13.74 7.61
CA GLN A 564 2.30 12.78 7.99
C GLN A 564 3.16 13.29 9.15
N ALA A 565 3.87 12.40 9.83
CA ALA A 565 4.92 12.75 10.77
C ALA A 565 6.18 13.25 10.01
N ASN A 566 6.86 14.24 10.58
CA ASN A 566 8.14 14.78 10.09
C ASN A 566 8.19 15.20 8.59
N PRO A 567 7.15 15.79 7.96
CA PRO A 567 7.22 16.13 6.55
C PRO A 567 8.15 17.33 6.32
N LEU A 568 8.86 17.33 5.20
CA LEU A 568 9.67 18.49 4.83
C LEU A 568 8.78 19.74 4.63
N LYS A 569 9.30 20.91 5.02
CA LYS A 569 8.57 22.19 4.91
C LYS A 569 8.32 22.58 3.45
N TRP A 570 7.24 23.32 3.17
CA TRP A 570 7.05 23.95 1.86
C TRP A 570 8.04 25.10 1.64
N ASP A 571 8.55 25.23 0.42
CA ASP A 571 9.32 26.38 -0.04
C ASP A 571 9.15 26.63 -1.55
N LYS A 572 9.82 27.68 -2.07
CA LYS A 572 9.75 28.08 -3.48
C LYS A 572 11.13 28.47 -4.01
N ILE A 573 11.30 28.33 -5.32
CA ILE A 573 12.50 28.74 -6.06
C ILE A 573 12.13 29.72 -7.18
N SER A 574 13.13 30.18 -7.93
CA SER A 574 12.87 30.97 -9.13
C SER A 574 12.13 30.13 -10.19
N PRO A 575 11.17 30.71 -10.92
CA PRO A 575 10.51 30.02 -12.04
C PRO A 575 11.51 29.56 -13.11
N ALA A 576 11.12 28.55 -13.88
CA ALA A 576 11.74 28.22 -15.16
C ALA A 576 11.22 29.16 -16.26
N ASP A 577 11.92 29.21 -17.40
CA ASP A 577 11.45 29.95 -18.57
C ASP A 577 10.53 29.04 -19.39
N TYR A 578 9.25 29.42 -19.54
CA TYR A 578 8.27 28.63 -20.27
C TYR A 578 7.20 29.54 -20.87
N LYS A 579 6.51 29.03 -21.91
CA LYS A 579 5.41 29.71 -22.57
C LYS A 579 4.13 28.91 -22.38
N PRO A 580 3.05 29.51 -21.83
CA PRO A 580 1.76 28.84 -21.77
C PRO A 580 1.28 28.41 -23.16
N TRP A 581 0.55 27.30 -23.18
CA TRP A 581 -0.17 26.77 -24.33
C TRP A 581 -1.16 27.81 -24.87
N ASP A 582 -1.12 28.06 -26.17
CA ASP A 582 -1.99 29.01 -26.87
C ASP A 582 -3.12 28.32 -27.66
N GLY A 583 -3.31 27.01 -27.43
CA GLY A 583 -4.29 26.20 -28.13
C GLY A 583 -5.73 26.31 -27.62
N TYR A 584 -6.00 27.02 -26.51
CA TYR A 584 -7.37 27.25 -26.01
C TYR A 584 -7.72 28.73 -25.97
N ILE A 585 -8.93 29.09 -26.40
CA ILE A 585 -9.43 30.48 -26.35
C ILE A 585 -10.32 30.79 -25.15
N ASP A 586 -10.85 29.75 -24.48
CA ASP A 586 -11.87 29.87 -23.43
C ASP A 586 -11.56 29.08 -22.15
N TYR A 587 -10.28 28.76 -21.90
CA TYR A 587 -9.81 28.00 -20.74
C TYR A 587 -10.45 28.45 -19.40
N GLU A 588 -10.35 29.74 -19.06
CA GLU A 588 -10.91 30.30 -17.81
C GLU A 588 -12.46 30.25 -17.77
N GLN A 589 -13.11 30.42 -18.92
CA GLN A 589 -14.56 30.37 -19.02
C GLN A 589 -15.06 28.93 -18.84
N THR A 590 -14.33 27.94 -19.36
CA THR A 590 -14.64 26.52 -19.17
C THR A 590 -14.55 26.13 -17.70
N ILE A 591 -13.50 26.57 -16.99
CA ILE A 591 -13.38 26.35 -15.53
C ILE A 591 -14.58 26.96 -14.78
N ALA A 592 -14.99 28.18 -15.13
CA ALA A 592 -16.13 28.83 -14.51
C ALA A 592 -17.47 28.10 -14.79
N ASN A 593 -17.65 27.59 -16.01
CA ASN A 593 -18.83 26.79 -16.38
C ASN A 593 -18.90 25.50 -15.59
N SER A 594 -17.78 24.78 -15.52
CA SER A 594 -17.65 23.52 -14.78
C SER A 594 -17.91 23.70 -13.28
N THR A 595 -17.28 24.71 -12.67
CA THR A 595 -17.51 25.07 -11.26
C THR A 595 -18.99 25.32 -10.97
N LYS A 596 -19.69 26.02 -11.89
CA LYS A 596 -21.13 26.28 -11.77
C LYS A 596 -21.97 25.00 -11.88
N ARG A 597 -21.62 24.09 -12.80
CA ARG A 597 -22.28 22.78 -12.93
C ARG A 597 -22.14 21.97 -11.63
N MET A 598 -20.92 21.88 -11.10
CA MET A 598 -20.62 21.11 -9.90
C MET A 598 -21.31 21.65 -8.65
N ALA A 599 -21.33 22.98 -8.45
CA ALA A 599 -22.05 23.59 -7.32
C ALA A 599 -23.57 23.33 -7.36
N GLY A 600 -24.14 23.16 -8.56
CA GLY A 600 -25.56 22.86 -8.77
C GLY A 600 -25.92 21.37 -8.71
N ASN A 601 -24.94 20.48 -8.81
CA ASN A 601 -25.15 19.04 -9.03
C ASN A 601 -25.64 18.33 -7.74
N SER A 602 -26.75 17.61 -7.83
CA SER A 602 -27.34 16.89 -6.69
C SER A 602 -26.51 15.68 -6.24
N GLN A 603 -25.86 15.01 -7.17
CA GLN A 603 -24.97 13.88 -6.89
C GLN A 603 -23.74 14.35 -6.11
N ILE A 604 -23.13 15.47 -6.52
CA ILE A 604 -21.99 16.08 -5.81
C ILE A 604 -22.37 16.47 -4.37
N LYS A 605 -23.55 17.06 -4.16
CA LYS A 605 -24.06 17.37 -2.81
C LYS A 605 -24.22 16.11 -1.95
N LEU A 606 -24.74 15.03 -2.52
CA LEU A 606 -24.90 13.76 -1.82
C LEU A 606 -23.55 13.13 -1.44
N ILE A 607 -22.54 13.23 -2.32
CA ILE A 607 -21.16 12.79 -2.03
C ILE A 607 -20.56 13.61 -0.89
N GLU A 608 -20.72 14.93 -0.91
CA GLU A 608 -20.22 15.80 0.15
C GLU A 608 -20.88 15.52 1.50
N GLU A 609 -22.19 15.27 1.53
CA GLU A 609 -22.92 14.87 2.73
C GLU A 609 -22.42 13.53 3.28
N ASN A 610 -22.11 12.57 2.40
CA ASN A 610 -21.51 11.29 2.79
C ASN A 610 -20.13 11.50 3.39
N ALA A 611 -19.27 12.32 2.78
CA ALA A 611 -17.93 12.61 3.27
C ALA A 611 -17.97 13.27 4.67
N LYS A 612 -18.89 14.21 4.90
CA LYS A 612 -19.10 14.82 6.24
C LYS A 612 -19.56 13.81 7.28
N TRP A 613 -20.45 12.89 6.89
CA TRP A 613 -20.90 11.83 7.78
C TRP A 613 -19.74 10.88 8.13
N LEU A 614 -18.95 10.45 7.14
CA LEU A 614 -17.76 9.61 7.36
C LEU A 614 -16.75 10.27 8.31
N LYS A 615 -16.49 11.57 8.17
CA LYS A 615 -15.64 12.32 9.12
C LYS A 615 -16.24 12.32 10.53
N ALA A 616 -17.53 12.60 10.65
CA ALA A 616 -18.20 12.59 11.95
C ALA A 616 -18.15 11.22 12.64
N GLU A 617 -18.24 10.11 11.89
CA GLU A 617 -18.05 8.76 12.42
C GLU A 617 -16.59 8.48 12.80
N SER A 618 -15.64 8.90 11.96
CA SER A 618 -14.21 8.72 12.23
C SER A 618 -13.71 9.47 13.47
N ASP A 619 -14.35 10.59 13.83
CA ASP A 619 -14.00 11.38 15.02
C ASP A 619 -14.60 10.80 16.32
N GLN A 620 -15.44 9.75 16.25
CA GLN A 620 -15.99 9.09 17.43
C GLN A 620 -14.97 8.16 18.08
N MET A 621 -14.40 8.61 19.19
CA MET A 621 -13.40 7.85 19.95
C MET A 621 -13.98 7.10 21.16
N GLU A 622 -15.21 7.41 21.58
CA GLU A 622 -15.87 6.72 22.70
C GLU A 622 -16.98 5.80 22.18
N ILE A 623 -16.80 4.49 22.35
CA ILE A 623 -17.72 3.48 21.83
C ILE A 623 -18.42 2.77 22.98
N SER A 624 -19.74 2.65 22.90
CA SER A 624 -20.53 1.89 23.87
C SER A 624 -20.29 0.38 23.74
N LEU A 625 -20.08 -0.30 24.87
CA LEU A 625 -20.01 -1.77 24.95
C LEU A 625 -21.33 -2.41 25.40
N ASN A 626 -22.40 -1.61 25.50
CA ASN A 626 -23.75 -2.10 25.77
C ASN A 626 -24.42 -2.50 24.46
N TYR A 627 -25.01 -3.70 24.42
CA TYR A 627 -25.56 -4.25 23.17
C TYR A 627 -26.79 -3.50 22.66
N ASP A 628 -27.67 -3.00 23.54
CA ASP A 628 -28.85 -2.24 23.11
C ASP A 628 -28.46 -0.89 22.49
N ALA A 629 -27.46 -0.21 23.07
CA ALA A 629 -26.88 1.00 22.50
C ALA A 629 -26.21 0.71 21.14
N TYR A 630 -25.35 -0.30 21.08
CA TYR A 630 -24.73 -0.74 19.82
C TYR A 630 -25.76 -1.04 18.72
N ARG A 631 -26.87 -1.72 19.06
CA ARG A 631 -27.96 -2.01 18.12
C ARG A 631 -28.70 -0.76 17.65
N ALA A 632 -28.84 0.24 18.52
CA ALA A 632 -29.45 1.50 18.16
C ALA A 632 -28.55 2.25 17.16
N ASP A 633 -27.25 2.35 17.45
CA ASP A 633 -26.25 3.00 16.62
C ASP A 633 -26.15 2.32 15.25
N GLU A 634 -26.03 0.98 15.21
CA GLU A 634 -26.03 0.20 13.96
C GLU A 634 -27.30 0.41 13.11
N LYS A 635 -28.45 0.62 13.75
CA LYS A 635 -29.70 0.91 13.03
C LYS A 635 -29.68 2.32 12.45
N GLU A 636 -29.07 3.28 13.11
CA GLU A 636 -28.89 4.64 12.58
C GLU A 636 -27.85 4.66 11.45
N HIS A 637 -26.72 3.99 11.63
CA HIS A 637 -25.70 3.80 10.59
C HIS A 637 -26.30 3.15 9.35
N LYS A 638 -27.08 2.08 9.52
CA LYS A 638 -27.75 1.42 8.39
C LYS A 638 -28.68 2.37 7.63
N LYS A 639 -29.45 3.21 8.32
CA LYS A 639 -30.31 4.22 7.65
C LYS A 639 -29.48 5.23 6.85
N LYS A 640 -28.34 5.68 7.39
CA LYS A 640 -27.41 6.59 6.70
C LYS A 640 -26.76 5.91 5.49
N MET A 641 -26.26 4.69 5.65
CA MET A 641 -25.73 3.90 4.54
C MET A 641 -26.77 3.67 3.45
N ASP A 642 -28.01 3.31 3.82
CA ASP A 642 -29.10 3.13 2.87
C ASP A 642 -29.44 4.43 2.12
N TYR A 643 -29.37 5.59 2.79
CA TYR A 643 -29.51 6.90 2.16
C TYR A 643 -28.40 7.17 1.13
N PHE A 644 -27.15 6.85 1.44
CA PHE A 644 -26.00 7.08 0.56
C PHE A 644 -25.83 6.02 -0.55
N LYS A 645 -26.57 4.91 -0.53
CA LYS A 645 -26.57 3.93 -1.65
C LYS A 645 -26.89 4.55 -3.00
N ALA A 646 -27.73 5.60 -3.00
CA ALA A 646 -28.09 6.34 -4.21
C ALA A 646 -26.86 6.90 -4.94
N ILE A 647 -25.73 7.15 -4.25
CA ILE A 647 -24.47 7.57 -4.89
C ILE A 647 -24.04 6.53 -5.95
N GLY A 648 -24.10 5.24 -5.62
CA GLY A 648 -23.71 4.15 -6.52
C GLY A 648 -24.76 3.76 -7.57
N GLU A 649 -25.91 4.43 -7.56
CA GLU A 649 -27.00 4.26 -8.53
C GLU A 649 -26.99 5.35 -9.61
N TYR A 650 -26.06 6.31 -9.52
CA TYR A 650 -25.84 7.33 -10.53
C TYR A 650 -25.58 6.72 -11.91
N ASP A 651 -26.08 7.35 -12.96
CA ASP A 651 -25.90 6.93 -14.34
C ASP A 651 -25.69 8.16 -15.21
N SER A 652 -24.44 8.35 -15.64
CA SER A 652 -24.00 9.46 -16.50
C SER A 652 -24.59 9.42 -17.91
N LYS A 653 -25.23 8.29 -18.30
CA LYS A 653 -25.68 8.00 -19.67
C LYS A 653 -24.56 7.92 -20.71
N LEU A 654 -23.30 7.93 -20.27
CA LEU A 654 -22.14 7.66 -21.12
C LEU A 654 -22.01 6.16 -21.35
N SER A 655 -21.57 5.78 -22.55
CA SER A 655 -21.23 4.39 -22.88
C SER A 655 -19.71 4.25 -23.01
N PHE A 656 -19.20 3.06 -22.67
CA PHE A 656 -17.77 2.79 -22.64
C PHE A 656 -17.45 1.53 -23.43
N GLU A 657 -16.45 1.62 -24.30
CA GLU A 657 -16.04 0.52 -25.18
C GLU A 657 -14.54 0.28 -25.05
N SER A 658 -14.14 -1.00 -25.00
CA SER A 658 -12.72 -1.35 -25.01
C SER A 658 -12.17 -1.08 -26.41
N LEU A 659 -10.88 -0.78 -26.51
CA LEU A 659 -10.26 -0.59 -27.81
C LEU A 659 -10.16 -1.91 -28.57
N LYS A 660 -10.09 -1.84 -29.91
CA LYS A 660 -10.12 -3.03 -30.78
C LYS A 660 -9.01 -4.04 -30.50
N TYR A 661 -7.86 -3.59 -30.01
CA TYR A 661 -6.75 -4.50 -29.68
C TYR A 661 -7.07 -5.35 -28.42
N GLU A 662 -7.79 -4.80 -27.44
CA GLU A 662 -8.19 -5.55 -26.24
C GLU A 662 -9.24 -6.61 -26.55
N GLU A 663 -10.14 -6.36 -27.51
CA GLU A 663 -11.11 -7.36 -27.95
C GLU A 663 -10.44 -8.65 -28.43
N GLN A 664 -9.26 -8.54 -29.05
CA GLN A 664 -8.47 -9.70 -29.46
C GLN A 664 -7.91 -10.47 -28.25
N LEU A 665 -7.53 -9.76 -27.18
CA LEU A 665 -7.05 -10.37 -25.94
C LEU A 665 -8.17 -11.10 -25.20
N PHE A 666 -9.40 -10.60 -25.23
CA PHE A 666 -10.56 -11.24 -24.59
C PHE A 666 -10.86 -12.64 -25.14
N THR A 667 -10.48 -12.93 -26.39
CA THR A 667 -10.64 -14.27 -26.96
C THR A 667 -9.73 -15.32 -26.31
N LYS A 668 -8.64 -14.88 -25.68
CA LYS A 668 -7.66 -15.73 -24.99
C LYS A 668 -7.84 -15.69 -23.48
N ASP A 669 -8.41 -14.62 -22.95
CA ASP A 669 -8.61 -14.41 -21.52
C ASP A 669 -10.02 -13.85 -21.23
N SER A 670 -10.93 -14.72 -20.81
CA SER A 670 -12.29 -14.31 -20.41
C SER A 670 -12.31 -13.52 -19.10
N VAL A 671 -11.32 -13.71 -18.22
CA VAL A 671 -11.20 -13.00 -16.94
C VAL A 671 -10.86 -11.53 -17.20
N LEU A 672 -9.98 -11.25 -18.16
CA LEU A 672 -9.68 -9.88 -18.59
C LEU A 672 -10.93 -9.14 -19.07
N ARG A 673 -11.77 -9.80 -19.88
CA ARG A 673 -13.04 -9.22 -20.34
C ARG A 673 -13.95 -8.84 -19.17
N GLU A 674 -14.15 -9.74 -18.21
CA GLU A 674 -14.99 -9.46 -17.03
C GLU A 674 -14.46 -8.29 -16.20
N LYS A 675 -13.14 -8.10 -16.13
CA LYS A 675 -12.53 -6.94 -15.47
C LYS A 675 -12.84 -5.65 -16.22
N ARG A 676 -12.73 -5.62 -17.55
CA ARG A 676 -13.06 -4.44 -18.38
C ARG A 676 -14.54 -4.09 -18.32
N ASP A 677 -15.41 -5.09 -18.41
CA ASP A 677 -16.86 -4.89 -18.28
C ASP A 677 -17.25 -4.30 -16.90
N ARG A 678 -16.56 -4.71 -15.82
CA ARG A 678 -16.76 -4.11 -14.50
C ARG A 678 -16.23 -2.69 -14.41
N TRP A 679 -15.05 -2.42 -14.97
CA TRP A 679 -14.47 -1.08 -15.01
C TRP A 679 -15.38 -0.09 -15.76
N HIS A 680 -15.90 -0.47 -16.94
CA HIS A 680 -16.84 0.33 -17.72
C HIS A 680 -18.13 0.64 -16.95
N LYS A 681 -18.67 -0.34 -16.21
CA LYS A 681 -19.83 -0.12 -15.35
C LYS A 681 -19.54 0.86 -14.22
N THR A 682 -18.31 0.88 -13.70
CA THR A 682 -17.91 1.87 -12.69
C THR A 682 -17.80 3.27 -13.32
N LEU A 683 -17.17 3.40 -14.48
CA LEU A 683 -17.04 4.67 -15.20
C LEU A 683 -18.40 5.28 -15.56
N ALA A 684 -19.37 4.46 -15.99
CA ALA A 684 -20.73 4.93 -16.29
C ALA A 684 -21.46 5.52 -15.08
N LYS A 685 -21.04 5.16 -13.87
CA LYS A 685 -21.59 5.66 -12.60
C LYS A 685 -20.79 6.82 -12.01
N ASP A 686 -19.78 7.30 -12.73
CA ASP A 686 -18.83 8.29 -12.24
C ASP A 686 -19.18 9.69 -12.73
N VAL A 687 -19.69 10.51 -11.81
CA VAL A 687 -20.04 11.92 -12.08
C VAL A 687 -18.83 12.78 -12.44
N TYR A 688 -17.62 12.41 -11.99
CA TYR A 688 -16.40 13.16 -12.31
C TYR A 688 -15.95 12.91 -13.75
N VAL A 689 -16.10 11.67 -14.23
CA VAL A 689 -15.85 11.32 -15.64
C VAL A 689 -16.84 12.03 -16.55
N GLU A 690 -18.12 12.09 -16.16
CA GLU A 690 -19.12 12.87 -16.91
C GLU A 690 -18.76 14.35 -16.97
N GLU A 691 -18.36 14.95 -15.85
CA GLU A 691 -17.96 16.36 -15.86
C GLU A 691 -16.69 16.60 -16.67
N ALA A 692 -15.73 15.67 -16.64
CA ALA A 692 -14.54 15.75 -17.50
C ALA A 692 -14.91 15.74 -18.99
N VAL A 693 -15.87 14.91 -19.41
CA VAL A 693 -16.40 14.95 -20.78
C VAL A 693 -17.05 16.30 -21.10
N ASN A 694 -17.88 16.84 -20.19
CA ASN A 694 -18.49 18.16 -20.39
C ASN A 694 -17.43 19.28 -20.49
N VAL A 695 -16.32 19.16 -19.76
CA VAL A 695 -15.19 20.10 -19.86
C VAL A 695 -14.45 19.96 -21.18
N LEU A 696 -14.27 18.74 -21.69
CA LEU A 696 -13.67 18.51 -23.01
C LEU A 696 -14.52 19.11 -24.14
N GLU A 697 -15.86 19.01 -24.06
CA GLU A 697 -16.78 19.64 -25.01
C GLU A 697 -16.74 21.19 -24.95
N ASP A 698 -16.62 21.74 -23.74
CA ASP A 698 -16.56 23.19 -23.53
C ASP A 698 -15.25 23.81 -24.07
N LEU A 699 -14.14 23.08 -24.02
CA LEU A 699 -12.82 23.55 -24.45
C LEU A 699 -12.76 23.78 -25.97
N LYS A 700 -12.63 25.06 -26.39
CA LYS A 700 -12.49 25.40 -27.81
C LYS A 700 -11.04 25.53 -28.23
N ASN A 701 -10.64 24.66 -29.16
CA ASN A 701 -9.33 24.75 -29.80
C ASN A 701 -9.17 26.03 -30.63
N ASN A 702 -7.98 26.63 -30.54
CA ASN A 702 -7.56 27.76 -31.35
C ASN A 702 -7.22 27.30 -32.79
N LYS A 703 -8.22 27.31 -33.68
CA LYS A 703 -8.08 26.86 -35.08
C LYS A 703 -7.06 27.67 -35.91
N ILE A 704 -6.59 28.82 -35.43
CA ILE A 704 -5.58 29.66 -36.11
C ILE A 704 -4.17 29.09 -35.93
N ALA A 705 -3.89 28.37 -34.83
CA ALA A 705 -2.59 27.76 -34.56
C ALA A 705 -2.35 26.47 -35.39
N HIS A 706 -3.41 25.69 -35.64
CA HIS A 706 -3.33 24.42 -36.38
C HIS A 706 -3.23 24.57 -37.92
N SER A 707 -3.30 25.78 -38.48
CA SER A 707 -3.35 25.99 -39.94
C SER A 707 -1.98 26.04 -40.63
N LYS A 708 -0.87 25.75 -39.94
CA LYS A 708 0.48 25.75 -40.53
C LYS A 708 1.25 24.49 -40.19
N LEU A 709 0.86 23.34 -40.75
CA LEU A 709 1.73 22.17 -40.91
C LEU A 709 1.20 21.16 -41.96
N ALA A 710 0.41 21.61 -42.94
CA ALA A 710 0.23 20.86 -44.18
C ALA A 710 1.49 21.03 -45.03
N ALA A 711 2.49 20.18 -44.80
CA ALA A 711 3.70 20.11 -45.62
C ALA A 711 3.29 19.85 -47.08
N VAL A 712 3.63 20.83 -47.92
CA VAL A 712 3.61 20.72 -49.38
C VAL A 712 4.46 19.51 -49.77
N LYS A 713 3.85 18.50 -50.36
CA LYS A 713 4.57 17.46 -51.10
C LYS A 713 5.30 18.13 -52.26
N GLY A 714 6.63 18.18 -52.17
CA GLY A 714 7.56 18.48 -53.26
C GLY A 714 8.56 17.35 -53.38
#